data_AF-A0A024U2R7-F1
#
_entry.id   AF-A0A024U2R7-F1
#
_cell.length_a   1.000
_cell.length_b   1.000
_cell.length_c   1.000
_cell.angle_alpha   90.00
_cell.angle_beta   90.00
_cell.angle_gamma   90.00
#
_symmetry.space_group_name_H-M   'P 1'
#
loop_
_entity.id
_entity.type
_entity.pdbx_description
1 polymer ?
#
loop_
_entity_poly.entity_id
_entity_poly.type
_entity_poly.pdbx_seq_one_letter_code
_entity_poly.pdbx_strand_id
1 'polypeptide(L)'
;MAELSLDRELVAAAEVRHHDFVDLSHTMLRPTLWWPHGYGHPHLYNLNVSLVAASLSPGKIPSVVHCQLGRVGIRHVKLRQDPIPSHPNHPNSPSHGTTFFLEINRQPIVAKGANYVPIDAFYLPPHSANAKRRHLLESVQAAHMNMIRVWGGGRYEVDVFYSLCDELGLLVWQEFMFACANYPRTPSFLSLAAMEVQAQVRRLQKFTSIALWGGNNENEAMFDQFAAGLFMPKDMPFNRDVAVVDYTKLFVDTLQPLVASLDPSRPFVDTSPSNGIFNTSVYTKRWGNTSDVAHGYDSLASFEDSTSRRRRDVHYYNVVDDCMQWQHLPKANFVSEFGFQSFPSASALLDVTDASDWASTAAMERFLAYRQRSPNGTARILHQVNMHFHQPVKDVDDSVQEHMTKWLHVTQLQQAACYAAAISTWRRWHVMGILYWQLNDVWVGPSWSSIEANGRWKPLHAIAMRAFEPVRTVTYTNQSMVHVAVVDDRRDDVRRPLVVSGVLRALPRGNVVKTVGTWHSNEPRGDVWHEDLADLFRNTSCHPTTCMLDVAVDGRGSSREFTFFAPFKNLLLEPGSCTLDARIASQNASTVEVVVETSTTAALFVTIALWRGPREIVGKWSDNAFHLVPDDGRRHVYMHPTHSLRGEGAEEALRVTATCLQETLAPTTVKVWTTAADTTSELS
;
A
#
# COMPACT_ATOMS: atom_id res chain seq x y z
N MET A 1 -24.99 -11.88 -38.40
CA MET A 1 -25.71 -11.41 -37.19
C MET A 1 -24.69 -11.28 -36.08
N ALA A 2 -24.63 -10.14 -35.40
CA ALA A 2 -23.91 -9.99 -34.15
C ALA A 2 -24.87 -10.29 -32.99
N GLU A 3 -24.42 -11.06 -32.01
CA GLU A 3 -25.21 -11.52 -30.87
C GLU A 3 -24.45 -11.18 -29.58
N LEU A 4 -25.12 -10.55 -28.62
CA LEU A 4 -24.62 -10.27 -27.28
C LEU A 4 -25.23 -11.28 -26.32
N SER A 5 -24.40 -11.99 -25.58
CA SER A 5 -24.85 -12.87 -24.51
C SER A 5 -24.29 -12.45 -23.15
N LEU A 6 -25.13 -12.49 -22.14
CA LEU A 6 -24.79 -12.23 -20.74
C LEU A 6 -25.08 -13.51 -19.94
N ASP A 7 -24.07 -14.06 -19.25
CA ASP A 7 -24.19 -15.33 -18.51
C ASP A 7 -24.82 -16.47 -19.30
N ARG A 8 -24.47 -16.54 -20.60
CA ARG A 8 -24.95 -17.52 -21.60
C ARG A 8 -26.40 -17.31 -22.08
N GLU A 9 -27.06 -16.23 -21.67
CA GLU A 9 -28.35 -15.84 -22.22
C GLU A 9 -28.17 -14.82 -23.34
N LEU A 10 -28.80 -15.05 -24.51
CA LEU A 10 -28.81 -14.08 -25.60
C LEU A 10 -29.68 -12.88 -25.22
N VAL A 11 -29.07 -11.70 -25.12
CA VAL A 11 -29.73 -10.49 -24.60
C VAL A 11 -29.92 -9.39 -25.65
N ALA A 12 -29.16 -9.42 -26.74
CA ALA A 12 -29.34 -8.54 -27.90
C ALA A 12 -28.77 -9.18 -29.17
N ALA A 13 -29.33 -8.83 -30.34
CA ALA A 13 -28.78 -9.23 -31.63
C ALA A 13 -29.05 -8.17 -32.70
N ALA A 14 -28.13 -8.02 -33.66
CA ALA A 14 -28.25 -7.10 -34.77
C ALA A 14 -27.65 -7.67 -36.07
N GLU A 15 -28.14 -7.21 -37.21
CA GLU A 15 -27.55 -7.55 -38.50
C GLU A 15 -26.33 -6.66 -38.79
N VAL A 16 -25.22 -7.25 -39.21
CA VAL A 16 -24.00 -6.51 -39.58
C VAL A 16 -24.08 -6.23 -41.08
N ARG A 17 -24.45 -5.00 -41.47
CA ARG A 17 -24.54 -4.56 -42.86
C ARG A 17 -23.45 -3.52 -43.14
N HIS A 18 -22.40 -3.86 -43.90
CA HIS A 18 -21.39 -2.94 -44.46
C HIS A 18 -20.76 -1.85 -43.53
N HIS A 19 -20.99 -1.89 -42.22
CA HIS A 19 -20.47 -0.92 -41.25
C HIS A 19 -19.26 -1.49 -40.51
N ASP A 20 -18.29 -0.62 -40.22
CA ASP A 20 -17.10 -0.96 -39.42
C ASP A 20 -17.43 -1.25 -37.94
N PHE A 21 -18.64 -0.92 -37.49
CA PHE A 21 -19.10 -1.07 -36.10
C PHE A 21 -20.54 -1.61 -36.03
N VAL A 22 -20.87 -2.33 -34.95
CA VAL A 22 -22.23 -2.77 -34.62
C VAL A 22 -22.54 -2.40 -33.18
N ASP A 23 -23.67 -1.73 -32.96
CA ASP A 23 -24.14 -1.37 -31.63
C ASP A 23 -25.17 -2.39 -31.15
N LEU A 24 -24.88 -3.03 -30.02
CA LEU A 24 -25.79 -3.93 -29.32
C LEU A 24 -26.14 -3.29 -27.98
N SER A 25 -27.43 -3.16 -27.69
CA SER A 25 -27.92 -2.56 -26.44
C SER A 25 -28.82 -3.52 -25.69
N HIS A 26 -28.66 -3.57 -24.37
CA HIS A 26 -29.49 -4.35 -23.47
C HIS A 26 -29.72 -3.55 -22.18
N THR A 27 -30.94 -3.56 -21.66
CA THR A 27 -31.30 -2.87 -20.41
C THR A 27 -31.54 -3.89 -19.31
N MET A 28 -30.76 -3.82 -18.24
CA MET A 28 -30.91 -4.67 -17.06
C MET A 28 -31.69 -3.95 -15.96
N LEU A 29 -32.75 -4.59 -15.46
CA LEU A 29 -33.48 -4.10 -14.29
C LEU A 29 -32.84 -4.64 -13.02
N ARG A 30 -32.37 -3.75 -12.14
CA ARG A 30 -31.74 -4.08 -10.84
C ARG A 30 -30.51 -5.01 -10.98
N PRO A 31 -29.45 -4.59 -11.70
CA PRO A 31 -28.23 -5.39 -11.79
C PRO A 31 -27.57 -5.53 -10.41
N THR A 32 -26.93 -6.67 -10.18
CA THR A 32 -26.03 -6.86 -9.04
C THR A 32 -24.75 -6.07 -9.32
N LEU A 33 -24.47 -5.09 -8.46
CA LEU A 33 -23.34 -4.19 -8.67
C LEU A 33 -22.02 -4.83 -8.24
N TRP A 34 -20.95 -4.49 -8.94
CA TRP A 34 -19.58 -4.74 -8.52
C TRP A 34 -19.19 -3.76 -7.42
N TRP A 35 -18.57 -4.26 -6.35
CA TRP A 35 -18.05 -3.46 -5.24
C TRP A 35 -16.57 -3.73 -5.01
N PRO A 36 -15.79 -2.70 -4.62
CA PRO A 36 -14.41 -2.90 -4.24
C PRO A 36 -14.29 -3.65 -2.90
N HIS A 37 -13.12 -4.25 -2.69
CA HIS A 37 -12.79 -5.00 -1.49
C HIS A 37 -13.05 -4.16 -0.22
N GLY A 38 -13.69 -4.79 0.78
CA GLY A 38 -14.12 -4.13 2.01
C GLY A 38 -15.44 -3.36 1.93
N TYR A 39 -16.02 -3.17 0.72
CA TYR A 39 -17.30 -2.47 0.53
C TYR A 39 -18.42 -3.35 -0.04
N GLY A 40 -18.12 -4.58 -0.44
CA GLY A 40 -19.11 -5.54 -0.94
C GLY A 40 -18.48 -6.64 -1.79
N HIS A 41 -19.31 -7.42 -2.48
CA HIS A 41 -18.86 -8.46 -3.38
C HIS A 41 -18.51 -7.89 -4.77
N PRO A 42 -17.35 -8.23 -5.36
CA PRO A 42 -16.99 -7.84 -6.73
C PRO A 42 -17.73 -8.72 -7.75
N HIS A 43 -19.04 -8.49 -7.93
CA HIS A 43 -19.85 -9.29 -8.85
C HIS A 43 -19.46 -9.04 -10.31
N LEU A 44 -19.27 -10.12 -11.07
CA LEU A 44 -18.90 -10.11 -12.48
C LEU A 44 -19.82 -11.02 -13.29
N TYR A 45 -20.27 -10.53 -14.43
CA TYR A 45 -21.06 -11.22 -15.43
C TYR A 45 -20.15 -11.73 -16.56
N ASN A 46 -20.48 -12.88 -17.15
CA ASN A 46 -19.80 -13.36 -18.36
C ASN A 46 -20.39 -12.67 -19.58
N LEU A 47 -19.59 -11.90 -20.31
CA LEU A 47 -20.01 -11.18 -21.50
C LEU A 47 -19.38 -11.79 -22.75
N ASN A 48 -20.23 -12.21 -23.69
CA ASN A 48 -19.81 -12.80 -24.96
C ASN A 48 -20.44 -12.05 -26.13
N VAL A 49 -19.68 -11.87 -27.22
CA VAL A 49 -20.19 -11.38 -28.49
C VAL A 49 -19.88 -12.39 -29.59
N SER A 50 -20.92 -12.84 -30.28
CA SER A 50 -20.80 -13.80 -31.39
C SER A 50 -21.14 -13.12 -32.71
N LEU A 51 -20.38 -13.39 -33.76
CA LEU A 51 -20.71 -13.07 -35.14
C LEU A 51 -21.12 -14.37 -35.85
N VAL A 52 -22.41 -14.49 -36.12
CA VAL A 52 -23.03 -15.63 -36.81
C VAL A 52 -23.20 -15.28 -38.28
N ALA A 53 -22.49 -15.96 -39.18
CA ALA A 53 -22.70 -15.81 -40.61
C ALA A 53 -23.90 -16.64 -41.06
N ALA A 54 -24.82 -16.04 -41.82
CA ALA A 54 -25.94 -16.77 -42.41
C ALA A 54 -25.40 -17.78 -43.45
N SER A 55 -25.79 -19.05 -43.32
CA SER A 55 -25.45 -20.07 -44.31
C SER A 55 -26.24 -19.82 -45.60
N LEU A 56 -25.53 -19.58 -46.72
CA LEU A 56 -26.13 -19.39 -48.04
C LEU A 56 -26.55 -20.72 -48.71
N SER A 57 -26.34 -21.87 -48.05
CA SER A 57 -26.65 -23.19 -48.60
C SER A 57 -27.53 -24.00 -47.63
N PRO A 58 -28.66 -24.58 -48.09
CA PRO A 58 -29.49 -25.45 -47.26
C PRO A 58 -28.67 -26.62 -46.68
N GLY A 59 -28.70 -26.80 -45.36
CA GLY A 59 -28.05 -27.93 -44.67
C GLY A 59 -26.63 -27.71 -44.14
N LYS A 60 -26.02 -26.52 -44.31
CA LYS A 60 -24.74 -26.18 -43.66
C LYS A 60 -24.95 -25.45 -42.33
N ILE A 61 -24.20 -25.87 -41.31
CA ILE A 61 -24.14 -25.23 -39.99
C ILE A 61 -23.58 -23.80 -40.16
N PRO A 62 -24.21 -22.76 -39.58
CA PRO A 62 -23.69 -21.39 -39.59
C PRO A 62 -22.24 -21.34 -39.08
N SER A 63 -21.36 -20.60 -39.76
CA SER A 63 -20.04 -20.29 -39.19
C SER A 63 -20.22 -19.22 -38.12
N VAL A 64 -19.83 -19.56 -36.88
CA VAL A 64 -19.86 -18.64 -35.74
C VAL A 64 -18.43 -18.23 -35.43
N VAL A 65 -18.13 -16.95 -35.54
CA VAL A 65 -16.92 -16.34 -34.97
C VAL A 65 -17.30 -15.83 -33.59
N HIS A 66 -16.85 -16.50 -32.55
CA HIS A 66 -17.15 -16.13 -31.17
C HIS A 66 -16.01 -15.31 -30.57
N CYS A 67 -16.34 -14.16 -29.98
CA CYS A 67 -15.42 -13.35 -29.21
C CYS A 67 -15.89 -13.32 -27.75
N GLN A 68 -15.11 -13.93 -26.85
CA GLN A 68 -15.33 -13.76 -25.42
C GLN A 68 -14.74 -12.41 -25.01
N LEU A 69 -15.62 -11.48 -24.62
CA LEU A 69 -15.17 -10.17 -24.13
C LEU A 69 -14.63 -10.26 -22.69
N GLY A 70 -14.95 -11.35 -21.99
CA GLY A 70 -14.44 -11.67 -20.66
C GLY A 70 -15.51 -11.51 -19.58
N ARG A 71 -15.06 -11.31 -18.34
CA ARG A 71 -15.92 -11.03 -17.20
C ARG A 71 -15.98 -9.54 -16.93
N VAL A 72 -17.18 -8.98 -16.81
CA VAL A 72 -17.41 -7.54 -16.62
C VAL A 72 -18.34 -7.31 -15.43
N GLY A 73 -18.09 -6.27 -14.66
CA GLY A 73 -18.93 -5.84 -13.56
C GLY A 73 -19.66 -4.56 -13.90
N ILE A 74 -20.78 -4.33 -13.21
CA ILE A 74 -21.59 -3.13 -13.37
C ILE A 74 -21.39 -2.26 -12.14
N ARG A 75 -20.91 -1.04 -12.33
CA ARG A 75 -20.78 -0.05 -11.26
C ARG A 75 -20.86 1.37 -11.77
N HIS A 76 -21.15 2.30 -10.87
CA HIS A 76 -20.97 3.73 -11.11
C HIS A 76 -19.66 4.19 -10.47
N VAL A 77 -18.88 5.04 -11.15
CA VAL A 77 -17.71 5.72 -10.55
C VAL A 77 -17.77 7.21 -10.81
N LYS A 78 -17.35 7.97 -9.80
CA LYS A 78 -17.11 9.41 -9.92
C LYS A 78 -15.89 9.80 -9.08
N LEU A 79 -15.09 10.73 -9.59
CA LEU A 79 -14.13 11.48 -8.78
C LEU A 79 -14.81 12.77 -8.30
N ARG A 80 -14.96 12.93 -6.99
CA ARG A 80 -15.62 14.09 -6.37
C ARG A 80 -14.60 15.20 -6.10
N GLN A 81 -14.80 16.35 -6.74
CA GLN A 81 -13.97 17.54 -6.62
C GLN A 81 -14.81 18.79 -6.29
N ASP A 82 -15.73 18.65 -5.34
CA ASP A 82 -16.67 19.73 -4.99
C ASP A 82 -15.98 20.77 -4.08
N PRO A 83 -16.35 22.06 -4.15
CA PRO A 83 -15.86 23.06 -3.22
C PRO A 83 -16.14 22.68 -1.77
N ILE A 84 -15.12 22.78 -0.91
CA ILE A 84 -15.28 22.56 0.53
C ILE A 84 -15.86 23.86 1.14
N PRO A 85 -17.04 23.82 1.79
CA PRO A 85 -17.65 25.00 2.39
C PRO A 85 -16.72 25.67 3.41
N SER A 86 -16.82 26.99 3.54
CA SER A 86 -16.18 27.75 4.62
C SER A 86 -16.69 27.26 5.98
N HIS A 87 -15.86 27.34 7.01
CA HIS A 87 -16.25 26.97 8.38
C HIS A 87 -17.58 27.66 8.78
N PRO A 88 -18.55 26.96 9.41
CA PRO A 88 -19.88 27.52 9.73
C PRO A 88 -19.82 28.84 10.52
N ASN A 89 -18.82 28.97 11.40
CA ASN A 89 -18.60 30.17 12.22
C ASN A 89 -17.87 31.32 11.49
N HIS A 90 -17.41 31.11 10.25
CA HIS A 90 -16.73 32.11 9.41
C HIS A 90 -17.18 32.02 7.93
N PRO A 91 -18.46 32.35 7.63
CA PRO A 91 -19.03 32.20 6.29
C PRO A 91 -18.40 33.11 5.21
N ASN A 92 -17.68 34.16 5.63
CA ASN A 92 -16.97 35.08 4.73
C ASN A 92 -15.52 34.66 4.43
N SER A 93 -15.03 33.54 5.00
CA SER A 93 -13.71 33.02 4.66
C SER A 93 -13.73 32.34 3.28
N PRO A 94 -12.65 32.47 2.47
CA PRO A 94 -12.53 31.76 1.20
C PRO A 94 -12.70 30.24 1.39
N SER A 95 -13.25 29.56 0.38
CA SER A 95 -13.42 28.10 0.42
C SER A 95 -12.08 27.38 0.63
N HIS A 96 -12.09 26.29 1.41
CA HIS A 96 -10.89 25.56 1.84
C HIS A 96 -10.31 24.62 0.77
N GLY A 97 -10.54 24.91 -0.51
CA GLY A 97 -10.20 24.05 -1.65
C GLY A 97 -11.39 23.21 -2.14
N THR A 98 -11.10 22.07 -2.77
CA THR A 98 -12.12 21.10 -3.20
C THR A 98 -11.85 19.74 -2.59
N THR A 99 -12.87 18.90 -2.48
CA THR A 99 -12.70 17.49 -2.15
C THR A 99 -11.84 16.78 -3.20
N PHE A 100 -11.35 15.59 -2.87
CA PHE A 100 -10.72 14.68 -3.83
C PHE A 100 -10.88 13.25 -3.34
N PHE A 101 -11.91 12.54 -3.80
CA PHE A 101 -12.16 11.14 -3.43
C PHE A 101 -13.00 10.42 -4.48
N LEU A 102 -12.92 9.09 -4.49
CA LEU A 102 -13.73 8.24 -5.36
C LEU A 102 -15.08 7.91 -4.71
N GLU A 103 -16.13 8.02 -5.51
CA GLU A 103 -17.47 7.55 -5.19
C GLU A 103 -17.79 6.36 -6.07
N ILE A 104 -18.01 5.19 -5.47
CA ILE A 104 -18.42 3.96 -6.17
C ILE A 104 -19.84 3.63 -5.77
N ASN A 105 -20.73 3.47 -6.76
CA ASN A 105 -22.16 3.18 -6.52
C ASN A 105 -22.82 4.18 -5.55
N ARG A 106 -22.43 5.46 -5.64
CA ARG A 106 -22.89 6.57 -4.76
C ARG A 106 -22.39 6.51 -3.32
N GLN A 107 -21.43 5.64 -3.02
CA GLN A 107 -20.77 5.57 -1.71
C GLN A 107 -19.35 6.15 -1.81
N PRO A 108 -18.96 7.10 -0.93
CA PRO A 108 -17.58 7.52 -0.78
C PRO A 108 -16.68 6.33 -0.38
N ILE A 109 -15.58 6.15 -1.10
CA ILE A 109 -14.60 5.10 -0.83
C ILE A 109 -13.35 5.71 -0.23
N VAL A 110 -12.96 5.23 0.96
CA VAL A 110 -11.61 5.44 1.49
C VAL A 110 -10.68 4.50 0.73
N ALA A 111 -9.91 5.07 -0.20
CA ALA A 111 -8.93 4.33 -0.98
C ALA A 111 -7.72 3.97 -0.10
N LYS A 112 -7.41 2.68 -0.03
CA LYS A 112 -6.30 2.13 0.76
C LYS A 112 -5.46 1.26 -0.16
N GLY A 113 -4.16 1.50 -0.20
CA GLY A 113 -3.37 0.86 -1.23
C GLY A 113 -1.90 1.24 -1.29
N ALA A 114 -1.34 0.94 -2.46
CA ALA A 114 0.04 1.18 -2.79
C ALA A 114 0.22 1.40 -4.29
N ASN A 115 1.41 1.91 -4.64
CA ASN A 115 1.85 2.10 -6.02
C ASN A 115 2.49 0.83 -6.55
N TYR A 116 1.97 0.31 -7.66
CA TYR A 116 2.47 -0.88 -8.35
C TYR A 116 3.45 -0.47 -9.44
N VAL A 117 4.62 -1.11 -9.43
CA VAL A 117 5.69 -0.91 -10.42
C VAL A 117 5.90 -2.20 -11.22
N PRO A 118 6.64 -2.17 -12.35
CA PRO A 118 6.98 -3.39 -13.08
C PRO A 118 7.55 -4.48 -12.16
N ILE A 119 7.04 -5.70 -12.32
CA ILE A 119 7.41 -6.84 -11.46
C ILE A 119 8.82 -7.37 -11.72
N ASP A 120 9.47 -6.92 -12.79
CA ASP A 120 10.81 -7.32 -13.18
C ASP A 120 11.37 -6.31 -14.20
N ALA A 121 12.70 -6.24 -14.31
CA ALA A 121 13.37 -5.42 -15.32
C ALA A 121 13.15 -5.98 -16.74
N PHE A 122 12.86 -7.28 -16.85
CA PHE A 122 12.65 -7.98 -18.11
C PHE A 122 11.25 -8.60 -18.21
N TYR A 123 10.88 -9.04 -19.41
CA TYR A 123 9.68 -9.85 -19.58
C TYR A 123 9.90 -11.25 -19.04
N LEU A 124 9.29 -11.55 -17.90
CA LEU A 124 9.26 -12.89 -17.33
C LEU A 124 8.42 -13.85 -18.20
N PRO A 125 8.74 -15.16 -18.20
CA PRO A 125 7.89 -16.17 -18.81
C PRO A 125 6.44 -16.06 -18.32
N PRO A 126 5.42 -16.21 -19.19
CA PRO A 126 4.02 -15.92 -18.83
C PRO A 126 3.52 -16.62 -17.56
N HIS A 127 3.91 -17.88 -17.34
CA HIS A 127 3.51 -18.63 -16.15
C HIS A 127 4.04 -17.99 -14.86
N SER A 128 5.36 -17.75 -14.78
CA SER A 128 6.00 -17.12 -13.61
C SER A 128 5.53 -15.69 -13.40
N ALA A 129 5.36 -14.93 -14.50
CA ALA A 129 4.87 -13.56 -14.46
C ALA A 129 3.45 -13.50 -13.87
N ASN A 130 2.57 -14.42 -14.27
CA ASN A 130 1.18 -14.45 -13.80
C ASN A 130 1.08 -14.94 -12.35
N ALA A 131 1.90 -15.91 -11.94
CA ALA A 131 2.00 -16.32 -10.54
C ALA A 131 2.45 -15.15 -9.65
N LYS A 132 3.47 -14.39 -10.08
CA LYS A 132 3.96 -13.20 -9.37
C LYS A 132 2.89 -12.10 -9.28
N ARG A 133 2.17 -11.81 -10.38
CA ARG A 133 1.04 -10.86 -10.37
C ARG A 133 -0.05 -11.28 -9.39
N ARG A 134 -0.46 -12.55 -9.44
CA ARG A 134 -1.47 -13.08 -8.53
C ARG A 134 -1.04 -12.94 -7.08
N HIS A 135 0.20 -13.34 -6.74
CA HIS A 135 0.75 -13.17 -5.40
C HIS A 135 0.72 -11.72 -4.92
N LEU A 136 1.16 -10.77 -5.76
CA LEU A 136 1.14 -9.35 -5.42
C LEU A 136 -0.27 -8.82 -5.16
N LEU A 137 -1.24 -9.14 -6.02
CA LEU A 137 -2.61 -8.65 -5.91
C LEU A 137 -3.37 -9.32 -4.75
N GLU A 138 -3.15 -10.61 -4.52
CA GLU A 138 -3.71 -11.31 -3.35
C GLU A 138 -3.07 -10.81 -2.04
N SER A 139 -1.83 -10.33 -2.08
CA SER A 139 -1.18 -9.67 -0.93
C SER A 139 -1.83 -8.32 -0.64
N VAL A 140 -2.09 -7.51 -1.66
CA VAL A 140 -2.84 -6.25 -1.53
C VAL A 140 -4.21 -6.50 -0.90
N GLN A 141 -4.99 -7.45 -1.42
CA GLN A 141 -6.29 -7.80 -0.85
C GLN A 141 -6.18 -8.23 0.61
N ALA A 142 -5.21 -9.09 0.93
CA ALA A 142 -4.98 -9.57 2.29
C ALA A 142 -4.65 -8.43 3.27
N ALA A 143 -3.96 -7.40 2.81
CA ALA A 143 -3.62 -6.22 3.58
C ALA A 143 -4.76 -5.18 3.69
N HIS A 144 -6.01 -5.59 3.45
CA HIS A 144 -7.21 -4.75 3.48
C HIS A 144 -7.16 -3.53 2.55
N MET A 145 -6.30 -3.58 1.53
CA MET A 145 -6.24 -2.58 0.49
C MET A 145 -7.35 -2.84 -0.53
N ASN A 146 -7.82 -1.77 -1.15
CA ASN A 146 -8.91 -1.79 -2.12
C ASN A 146 -8.58 -1.00 -3.39
N MET A 147 -7.36 -0.46 -3.49
CA MET A 147 -6.91 0.31 -4.63
C MET A 147 -5.41 0.09 -4.90
N ILE A 148 -5.04 0.06 -6.18
CA ILE A 148 -3.65 0.07 -6.64
C ILE A 148 -3.50 1.18 -7.67
N ARG A 149 -2.39 1.91 -7.61
CA ARG A 149 -1.98 2.85 -8.66
C ARG A 149 -0.94 2.20 -9.56
N VAL A 150 -1.27 1.99 -10.84
CA VAL A 150 -0.31 1.53 -11.85
C VAL A 150 0.48 2.73 -12.30
N TRP A 151 1.70 2.85 -11.79
CA TRP A 151 2.55 4.02 -11.95
C TRP A 151 3.00 4.24 -13.40
N GLY A 152 2.97 5.51 -13.84
CA GLY A 152 3.20 5.93 -15.22
C GLY A 152 4.65 5.80 -15.71
N GLY A 153 5.62 5.54 -14.84
CA GLY A 153 6.99 5.22 -15.27
C GLY A 153 7.22 3.72 -15.54
N GLY A 154 6.16 2.91 -15.42
CA GLY A 154 6.18 1.48 -15.68
C GLY A 154 5.74 1.14 -17.10
N ARG A 155 4.73 0.28 -17.20
CA ARG A 155 4.09 -0.13 -18.46
C ARG A 155 2.60 -0.35 -18.23
N TYR A 156 1.80 -0.28 -19.29
CA TYR A 156 0.46 -0.85 -19.24
C TYR A 156 0.56 -2.35 -18.97
N GLU A 157 -0.07 -2.80 -17.90
CA GLU A 157 -0.05 -4.23 -17.59
C GLU A 157 -0.84 -5.06 -18.61
N VAL A 158 -0.63 -6.36 -18.56
CA VAL A 158 -1.36 -7.35 -19.38
C VAL A 158 -2.78 -7.55 -18.87
N ASP A 159 -3.70 -8.01 -19.73
CA ASP A 159 -5.13 -8.22 -19.39
C ASP A 159 -5.34 -9.02 -18.10
N VAL A 160 -4.53 -10.04 -17.83
CA VAL A 160 -4.64 -10.86 -16.61
C VAL A 160 -4.46 -10.05 -15.33
N PHE A 161 -3.66 -8.98 -15.32
CA PHE A 161 -3.56 -8.10 -14.16
C PHE A 161 -4.91 -7.46 -13.83
N TYR A 162 -5.57 -6.87 -14.81
CA TYR A 162 -6.85 -6.20 -14.61
C TYR A 162 -7.98 -7.19 -14.33
N SER A 163 -7.96 -8.38 -14.96
CA SER A 163 -8.90 -9.46 -14.62
C SER A 163 -8.76 -9.88 -13.16
N LEU A 164 -7.54 -10.00 -12.64
CA LEU A 164 -7.31 -10.28 -11.23
C LEU A 164 -7.81 -9.14 -10.33
N CYS A 165 -7.59 -7.88 -10.72
CA CYS A 165 -8.16 -6.74 -9.98
C CYS A 165 -9.69 -6.74 -9.98
N ASP A 166 -10.33 -7.06 -11.11
CA ASP A 166 -11.79 -7.21 -11.22
C ASP A 166 -12.30 -8.30 -10.27
N GLU A 167 -11.63 -9.46 -10.25
CA GLU A 167 -11.97 -10.62 -9.40
C GLU A 167 -11.77 -10.34 -7.90
N LEU A 168 -10.68 -9.66 -7.55
CA LEU A 168 -10.29 -9.39 -6.16
C LEU A 168 -10.99 -8.15 -5.58
N GLY A 169 -11.68 -7.37 -6.41
CA GLY A 169 -12.33 -6.12 -5.99
C GLY A 169 -11.35 -4.97 -5.81
N LEU A 170 -10.25 -4.93 -6.56
CA LEU A 170 -9.23 -3.89 -6.43
C LEU A 170 -9.47 -2.78 -7.46
N LEU A 171 -9.68 -1.55 -6.99
CA LEU A 171 -9.74 -0.38 -7.85
C LEU A 171 -8.36 -0.11 -8.45
N VAL A 172 -8.31 0.36 -9.70
CA VAL A 172 -7.07 0.69 -10.40
C VAL A 172 -7.07 2.16 -10.79
N TRP A 173 -6.11 2.93 -10.28
CA TRP A 173 -5.71 4.20 -10.90
C TRP A 173 -4.71 3.87 -11.98
N GLN A 174 -5.13 3.97 -13.25
CA GLN A 174 -4.31 3.63 -14.39
C GLN A 174 -3.69 4.90 -14.98
N GLU A 175 -2.39 5.10 -14.79
CA GLU A 175 -1.68 6.18 -15.48
C GLU A 175 -1.36 5.81 -16.93
N PHE A 176 -1.21 6.80 -17.79
CA PHE A 176 -0.51 6.65 -19.07
C PHE A 176 1.00 6.68 -18.83
N MET A 177 1.78 6.12 -19.77
CA MET A 177 3.21 5.83 -19.55
C MET A 177 4.11 7.05 -19.74
N PHE A 178 3.79 8.11 -18.99
CA PHE A 178 4.50 9.38 -18.91
C PHE A 178 4.83 9.65 -17.44
N ALA A 179 6.10 9.85 -17.11
CA ALA A 179 6.51 10.05 -15.72
C ALA A 179 7.81 10.84 -15.60
N CYS A 180 7.80 11.77 -14.64
CA CYS A 180 8.96 12.53 -14.20
C CYS A 180 9.78 13.13 -15.37
N ALA A 181 9.11 13.65 -16.40
CA ALA A 181 9.78 14.21 -17.58
C ALA A 181 8.91 15.22 -18.34
N ASN A 182 9.57 16.06 -19.13
CA ASN A 182 8.93 16.84 -20.19
C ASN A 182 8.89 16.02 -21.48
N TYR A 183 7.79 16.13 -22.23
CA TYR A 183 7.57 15.38 -23.45
C TYR A 183 7.42 16.31 -24.66
N PRO A 184 7.89 15.92 -25.87
CA PRO A 184 7.83 16.78 -27.05
C PRO A 184 6.40 17.08 -27.49
N ARG A 185 6.16 18.30 -27.98
CA ARG A 185 4.89 18.66 -28.66
C ARG A 185 4.93 18.57 -30.19
N THR A 186 5.90 17.85 -30.76
CA THR A 186 6.00 17.71 -32.21
C THR A 186 4.79 16.93 -32.75
N PRO A 187 4.29 17.24 -33.96
CA PRO A 187 3.13 16.54 -34.51
C PRO A 187 3.29 15.01 -34.58
N SER A 188 4.51 14.53 -34.87
CA SER A 188 4.81 13.10 -34.90
C SER A 188 4.72 12.45 -33.51
N PHE A 189 5.22 13.12 -32.47
CA PHE A 189 5.13 12.61 -31.10
C PHE A 189 3.69 12.63 -30.58
N LEU A 190 2.96 13.73 -30.80
CA LEU A 190 1.54 13.83 -30.40
C LEU A 190 0.68 12.76 -31.08
N SER A 191 0.93 12.50 -32.37
CA SER A 191 0.24 11.43 -33.11
C SER A 191 0.57 10.05 -32.53
N LEU A 192 1.85 9.77 -32.25
CA LEU A 192 2.28 8.52 -31.64
C LEU A 192 1.66 8.29 -30.25
N ALA A 193 1.70 9.31 -29.40
CA ALA A 193 1.09 9.27 -28.07
C ALA A 193 -0.43 9.05 -28.14
N ALA A 194 -1.12 9.75 -29.06
CA ALA A 194 -2.55 9.56 -29.27
C ALA A 194 -2.88 8.13 -29.75
N MET A 195 -2.08 7.57 -30.67
CA MET A 195 -2.24 6.19 -31.13
C MET A 195 -2.06 5.18 -29.99
N GLU A 196 -1.03 5.35 -29.17
CA GLU A 196 -0.78 4.51 -28.00
C GLU A 196 -1.95 4.57 -27.01
N VAL A 197 -2.35 5.77 -26.59
CA VAL A 197 -3.44 5.99 -25.64
C VAL A 197 -4.76 5.44 -26.19
N GLN A 198 -5.07 5.70 -27.46
CA GLN A 198 -6.27 5.17 -28.11
C GLN A 198 -6.30 3.64 -28.08
N ALA A 199 -5.18 2.98 -28.40
CA ALA A 199 -5.08 1.53 -28.38
C ALA A 199 -5.26 0.98 -26.95
N GLN A 200 -4.63 1.61 -25.95
CA GLN A 200 -4.69 1.16 -24.56
C GLN A 200 -6.06 1.39 -23.93
N VAL A 201 -6.68 2.55 -24.12
CA VAL A 201 -8.04 2.81 -23.60
C VAL A 201 -9.04 1.82 -24.21
N ARG A 202 -9.00 1.60 -25.53
CA ARG A 202 -9.87 0.60 -26.19
C ARG A 202 -9.68 -0.81 -25.64
N ARG A 203 -8.45 -1.21 -25.34
CA ARG A 203 -8.14 -2.52 -24.75
C ARG A 203 -8.64 -2.64 -23.31
N LEU A 204 -8.45 -1.57 -22.52
CA LEU A 204 -8.52 -1.62 -21.07
C LEU A 204 -9.87 -1.15 -20.48
N GLN A 205 -10.65 -0.32 -21.18
CA GLN A 205 -11.92 0.21 -20.70
C GLN A 205 -12.98 -0.85 -20.35
N LYS A 206 -12.81 -2.09 -20.82
CA LYS A 206 -13.67 -3.23 -20.47
C LYS A 206 -13.50 -3.68 -19.02
N PHE A 207 -12.37 -3.37 -18.37
CA PHE A 207 -12.08 -3.82 -17.01
C PHE A 207 -12.75 -2.94 -15.97
N THR A 208 -13.46 -3.58 -15.06
CA THR A 208 -14.30 -2.94 -14.04
C THR A 208 -13.45 -2.30 -12.95
N SER A 209 -12.27 -2.84 -12.69
CA SER A 209 -11.32 -2.36 -11.69
C SER A 209 -10.83 -0.94 -11.98
N ILE A 210 -10.62 -0.57 -13.26
CA ILE A 210 -10.09 0.76 -13.63
C ILE A 210 -11.03 1.86 -13.17
N ALA A 211 -10.66 2.56 -12.09
CA ALA A 211 -11.48 3.57 -11.44
C ALA A 211 -11.31 4.94 -12.09
N LEU A 212 -10.10 5.24 -12.59
CA LEU A 212 -9.77 6.52 -13.23
C LEU A 212 -8.55 6.37 -14.15
N TRP A 213 -8.45 7.30 -15.11
CA TRP A 213 -7.32 7.46 -16.02
C TRP A 213 -6.42 8.60 -15.53
N GLY A 214 -5.12 8.34 -15.37
CA GLY A 214 -4.11 9.35 -15.02
C GLY A 214 -3.28 9.75 -16.24
N GLY A 215 -3.08 11.04 -16.47
CA GLY A 215 -2.32 11.56 -17.61
C GLY A 215 -0.83 11.27 -17.52
N ASN A 216 -0.23 11.44 -16.35
CA ASN A 216 1.19 11.23 -16.08
C ASN A 216 1.49 11.24 -14.56
N ASN A 217 2.71 10.83 -14.22
CA ASN A 217 3.29 10.97 -12.89
C ASN A 217 4.20 12.22 -12.80
N GLU A 218 3.90 13.12 -11.86
CA GLU A 218 4.73 14.25 -11.40
C GLU A 218 5.17 15.28 -12.43
N ASN A 219 4.75 15.21 -13.70
CA ASN A 219 5.28 16.10 -14.72
C ASN A 219 5.03 17.59 -14.41
N GLU A 220 3.86 17.96 -13.87
CA GLU A 220 3.61 19.35 -13.43
C GLU A 220 4.50 19.73 -12.24
N ALA A 221 4.65 18.82 -11.27
CA ALA A 221 5.47 19.05 -10.07
C ALA A 221 6.94 19.31 -10.40
N MET A 222 7.45 18.66 -11.46
CA MET A 222 8.83 18.82 -11.88
C MET A 222 9.16 20.19 -12.46
N PHE A 223 8.18 20.96 -12.92
CA PHE A 223 8.45 22.27 -13.52
C PHE A 223 9.17 23.20 -12.55
N ASP A 224 8.71 23.24 -11.31
CA ASP A 224 9.30 24.09 -10.28
C ASP A 224 10.65 23.53 -9.82
N GLN A 225 10.81 22.20 -9.77
CA GLN A 225 12.07 21.55 -9.43
C GLN A 225 13.16 21.77 -10.50
N PHE A 226 12.78 21.73 -11.78
CA PHE A 226 13.66 22.03 -12.90
C PHE A 226 14.02 23.52 -12.96
N ALA A 227 13.05 24.40 -12.74
CA ALA A 227 13.30 25.85 -12.64
C ALA A 227 14.25 26.19 -11.49
N ALA A 228 14.19 25.45 -10.37
CA ALA A 228 15.10 25.58 -9.24
C ALA A 228 16.47 24.90 -9.45
N GLY A 229 16.69 24.20 -10.57
CA GLY A 229 17.95 23.53 -10.88
C GLY A 229 18.25 22.29 -10.02
N LEU A 230 17.24 21.68 -9.38
CA LEU A 230 17.43 20.53 -8.48
C LEU A 230 17.82 19.24 -9.22
N PHE A 231 17.35 19.09 -10.47
CA PHE A 231 17.56 17.88 -11.29
C PHE A 231 18.13 18.19 -12.69
N MET A 232 18.50 19.45 -12.93
CA MET A 232 19.05 19.90 -14.20
C MET A 232 20.53 20.25 -14.05
N PRO A 233 21.37 20.00 -15.07
CA PRO A 233 22.72 20.55 -15.11
C PRO A 233 22.68 22.07 -14.94
N LYS A 234 23.62 22.64 -14.18
CA LYS A 234 23.64 24.08 -13.84
C LYS A 234 23.61 24.99 -15.07
N ASP A 235 24.14 24.53 -16.20
CA ASP A 235 24.26 25.30 -17.45
C ASP A 235 23.12 25.05 -18.44
N MET A 236 22.10 24.27 -18.06
CA MET A 236 20.96 23.95 -18.92
C MET A 236 19.76 24.83 -18.53
N PRO A 237 19.40 25.85 -19.35
CA PRO A 237 18.28 26.71 -19.04
C PRO A 237 16.96 25.94 -19.16
N PHE A 238 16.11 26.03 -18.14
CA PHE A 238 14.75 25.51 -18.16
C PHE A 238 13.74 26.66 -18.34
N ASN A 239 12.89 26.57 -19.36
CA ASN A 239 11.81 27.53 -19.58
C ASN A 239 10.46 26.93 -19.17
N ARG A 240 9.95 27.35 -18.02
CA ARG A 240 8.68 26.88 -17.45
C ARG A 240 7.49 27.15 -18.37
N ASP A 241 7.43 28.30 -19.02
CA ASP A 241 6.29 28.66 -19.88
C ASP A 241 6.22 27.77 -21.11
N VAL A 242 7.37 27.40 -21.68
CA VAL A 242 7.44 26.42 -22.78
C VAL A 242 6.98 25.05 -22.31
N ALA A 243 7.42 24.59 -21.13
CA ALA A 243 6.99 23.32 -20.56
C ALA A 243 5.47 23.27 -20.30
N VAL A 244 4.88 24.38 -19.84
CA VAL A 244 3.42 24.51 -19.68
C VAL A 244 2.69 24.38 -21.02
N VAL A 245 3.19 25.00 -22.09
CA VAL A 245 2.62 24.88 -23.43
C VAL A 245 2.71 23.44 -23.94
N ASP A 246 3.87 22.80 -23.79
CA ASP A 246 4.12 21.43 -24.24
C ASP A 246 3.21 20.43 -23.49
N TYR A 247 3.11 20.57 -22.17
CA TYR A 247 2.21 19.80 -21.32
C TYR A 247 0.74 19.99 -21.71
N THR A 248 0.31 21.24 -21.88
CA THR A 248 -1.08 21.56 -22.26
C THR A 248 -1.41 20.87 -23.57
N LYS A 249 -0.50 20.98 -24.55
CA LYS A 249 -0.74 20.41 -25.87
C LYS A 249 -0.88 18.89 -25.83
N LEU A 250 -0.07 18.21 -25.03
CA LEU A 250 -0.11 16.75 -24.91
C LEU A 250 -1.30 16.30 -24.04
N PHE A 251 -1.30 16.64 -22.75
CA PHE A 251 -2.21 16.03 -21.78
C PHE A 251 -3.62 16.63 -21.82
N VAL A 252 -3.75 17.93 -22.13
CA VAL A 252 -5.04 18.64 -22.10
C VAL A 252 -5.68 18.68 -23.48
N ASP A 253 -4.96 19.15 -24.51
CA ASP A 253 -5.55 19.35 -25.84
C ASP A 253 -5.65 18.06 -26.66
N THR A 254 -4.79 17.07 -26.39
CA THR A 254 -4.70 15.84 -27.20
C THR A 254 -5.26 14.63 -26.44
N LEU A 255 -4.69 14.30 -25.28
CA LEU A 255 -5.02 13.05 -24.58
C LEU A 255 -6.37 13.12 -23.86
N GLN A 256 -6.66 14.19 -23.12
CA GLN A 256 -7.92 14.30 -22.37
C GLN A 256 -9.18 14.17 -23.27
N PRO A 257 -9.34 14.93 -24.38
CA PRO A 257 -10.53 14.80 -25.22
C PRO A 257 -10.59 13.44 -25.92
N LEU A 258 -9.44 12.86 -26.29
CA LEU A 258 -9.36 11.51 -26.84
C LEU A 258 -9.92 10.48 -25.84
N VAL A 259 -9.42 10.48 -24.59
CA VAL A 259 -9.89 9.57 -23.53
C VAL A 259 -11.36 9.78 -23.24
N ALA A 260 -11.83 11.02 -23.11
CA ALA A 260 -13.23 11.34 -22.86
C ALA A 260 -14.16 10.87 -23.99
N SER A 261 -13.70 10.88 -25.24
CA SER A 261 -14.45 10.37 -26.38
C SER A 261 -14.54 8.84 -26.42
N LEU A 262 -13.51 8.14 -25.93
CA LEU A 262 -13.44 6.69 -25.94
C LEU A 262 -14.13 6.07 -24.72
N ASP A 263 -13.91 6.65 -23.54
CA ASP A 263 -14.42 6.16 -22.26
C ASP A 263 -15.00 7.31 -21.42
N PRO A 264 -16.22 7.78 -21.71
CA PRO A 264 -16.89 8.81 -20.92
C PRO A 264 -17.34 8.30 -19.54
N SER A 265 -17.19 7.01 -19.23
CA SER A 265 -17.69 6.40 -18.00
C SER A 265 -16.75 6.57 -16.79
N ARG A 266 -15.49 6.99 -17.03
CA ARG A 266 -14.45 7.13 -16.01
C ARG A 266 -13.86 8.54 -15.99
N PRO A 267 -13.47 9.05 -14.81
CA PRO A 267 -12.80 10.34 -14.71
C PRO A 267 -11.36 10.27 -15.26
N PHE A 268 -10.88 11.43 -15.71
CA PHE A 268 -9.50 11.66 -16.11
C PHE A 268 -8.85 12.67 -15.13
N VAL A 269 -7.65 12.35 -14.66
CA VAL A 269 -6.78 13.19 -13.84
C VAL A 269 -5.54 13.47 -14.67
N ASP A 270 -5.19 14.73 -14.92
CA ASP A 270 -4.11 15.11 -15.83
C ASP A 270 -2.69 14.80 -15.33
N THR A 271 -2.46 14.81 -14.03
CA THR A 271 -1.18 14.49 -13.40
C THR A 271 -1.37 14.07 -11.95
N SER A 272 -0.46 13.29 -11.39
CA SER A 272 -0.40 12.96 -9.96
C SER A 272 0.95 13.45 -9.43
N PRO A 273 1.00 14.37 -8.44
CA PRO A 273 -0.12 14.99 -7.74
C PRO A 273 -0.84 16.05 -8.58
N SER A 274 -2.16 16.17 -8.45
CA SER A 274 -3.01 17.11 -9.20
C SER A 274 -3.50 18.29 -8.37
N ASN A 275 -3.45 19.47 -8.98
CA ASN A 275 -4.18 20.65 -8.52
C ASN A 275 -5.68 20.63 -8.87
N GLY A 276 -6.16 19.57 -9.53
CA GLY A 276 -7.54 19.40 -9.96
C GLY A 276 -7.95 20.34 -11.09
N ILE A 277 -9.26 20.54 -11.24
CA ILE A 277 -9.86 21.29 -12.36
C ILE A 277 -10.79 22.41 -11.86
N PHE A 278 -11.02 23.41 -12.72
CA PHE A 278 -12.06 24.43 -12.53
C PHE A 278 -13.42 23.99 -13.07
N ASN A 279 -13.43 23.25 -14.18
CA ASN A 279 -14.64 22.80 -14.86
C ASN A 279 -14.38 21.48 -15.59
N THR A 280 -15.37 20.58 -15.60
CA THR A 280 -15.36 19.30 -16.34
C THR A 280 -16.03 19.42 -17.71
N SER A 281 -17.04 20.28 -17.86
CA SER A 281 -17.79 20.45 -19.12
C SER A 281 -16.92 21.06 -20.22
N VAL A 282 -16.05 21.97 -19.80
CA VAL A 282 -14.88 22.42 -20.57
C VAL A 282 -13.69 22.07 -19.70
N TYR A 283 -12.93 21.03 -20.06
CA TYR A 283 -11.81 20.56 -19.24
C TYR A 283 -10.82 21.71 -19.04
N THR A 284 -10.87 22.30 -17.84
CA THR A 284 -10.08 23.49 -17.51
C THR A 284 -9.21 23.15 -16.32
N LYS A 285 -7.96 22.76 -16.61
CA LYS A 285 -6.95 22.45 -15.60
C LYS A 285 -6.72 23.63 -14.66
N ARG A 286 -6.49 23.34 -13.38
CA ARG A 286 -5.93 24.31 -12.44
C ARG A 286 -4.41 24.19 -12.43
N TRP A 287 -3.73 25.30 -12.69
CA TRP A 287 -2.29 25.42 -12.58
C TRP A 287 -1.89 25.91 -11.19
N GLY A 288 -0.75 25.44 -10.71
CA GLY A 288 -0.14 25.92 -9.47
C GLY A 288 1.09 25.10 -9.12
N ASN A 289 1.84 25.54 -8.13
CA ASN A 289 2.85 24.67 -7.53
C ASN A 289 2.10 23.54 -6.82
N THR A 290 2.24 22.31 -7.31
CA THR A 290 1.66 21.09 -6.73
C THR A 290 2.19 20.82 -5.30
N SER A 291 3.21 21.58 -4.90
CA SER A 291 3.86 21.63 -3.59
C SER A 291 3.74 22.99 -2.88
N ASP A 292 2.85 23.94 -3.19
CA ASP A 292 2.69 25.23 -2.43
C ASP A 292 1.44 25.21 -1.56
N VAL A 293 1.42 25.54 -0.25
CA VAL A 293 0.26 25.45 0.69
C VAL A 293 -1.07 26.07 0.29
N ALA A 294 -1.13 26.95 -0.72
CA ALA A 294 -2.43 27.20 -1.35
C ALA A 294 -3.03 25.89 -1.91
N HIS A 295 -2.17 24.95 -2.31
CA HIS A 295 -2.35 23.66 -2.99
C HIS A 295 -1.30 22.50 -2.68
N GLY A 296 -0.39 22.54 -1.66
CA GLY A 296 0.80 21.64 -1.65
C GLY A 296 1.87 21.64 -0.48
N TYR A 297 2.51 22.73 -0.02
CA TYR A 297 3.49 22.77 1.12
C TYR A 297 3.84 24.20 1.59
N ASP A 298 3.95 24.39 2.93
CA ASP A 298 4.33 25.63 3.65
C ASP A 298 5.79 25.53 4.07
N SER A 299 6.62 26.47 3.62
CA SER A 299 7.93 26.68 4.23
C SER A 299 7.72 27.37 5.59
N LEU A 300 7.69 26.58 6.67
CA LEU A 300 8.09 26.84 8.08
C LEU A 300 8.14 28.28 8.68
N ALA A 301 7.51 29.31 8.09
CA ALA A 301 7.69 30.71 8.47
C ALA A 301 6.41 31.42 8.92
N SER A 302 5.22 30.82 8.77
CA SER A 302 3.98 31.44 9.24
C SER A 302 3.03 30.41 9.85
N PHE A 303 3.24 30.11 11.14
CA PHE A 303 2.41 29.21 11.94
C PHE A 303 0.99 29.75 12.23
N GLU A 304 0.62 30.93 11.73
CA GLU A 304 -0.63 31.61 12.12
C GLU A 304 -1.79 31.52 11.11
N ASP A 305 -1.58 31.11 9.84
CA ASP A 305 -2.68 31.12 8.83
C ASP A 305 -2.85 29.83 7.97
N SER A 306 -1.94 28.84 8.07
CA SER A 306 -1.99 27.62 7.23
C SER A 306 -2.88 26.49 7.78
N THR A 307 -3.55 26.70 8.91
CA THR A 307 -4.36 25.67 9.59
C THR A 307 -5.67 25.32 8.87
N SER A 308 -6.05 26.07 7.83
CA SER A 308 -7.39 26.03 7.25
C SER A 308 -7.51 25.35 5.87
N ARG A 309 -6.43 25.11 5.11
CA ARG A 309 -6.55 24.62 3.71
C ARG A 309 -6.17 23.15 3.58
N ARG A 310 -7.10 22.28 3.12
CA ARG A 310 -6.80 20.87 2.80
C ARG A 310 -6.26 20.76 1.38
N ARG A 311 -5.14 20.06 1.20
CA ARG A 311 -4.51 19.77 -0.11
C ARG A 311 -5.33 18.70 -0.87
N ARG A 312 -5.25 18.60 -2.20
CA ARG A 312 -5.99 17.58 -2.99
C ARG A 312 -5.31 16.22 -2.88
N ASP A 313 -4.80 15.65 -3.97
CA ASP A 313 -3.85 14.55 -3.88
C ASP A 313 -2.41 15.09 -3.75
N VAL A 314 -1.59 14.41 -2.96
CA VAL A 314 -0.20 14.82 -2.69
C VAL A 314 0.75 13.63 -2.78
N HIS A 315 1.99 13.92 -3.14
CA HIS A 315 3.13 13.05 -2.98
C HIS A 315 3.97 13.57 -1.80
N TYR A 316 4.30 12.72 -0.82
CA TYR A 316 5.00 13.16 0.40
C TYR A 316 6.23 12.29 0.72
N TYR A 317 7.39 12.94 0.70
CA TYR A 317 8.67 12.34 1.06
C TYR A 317 9.44 13.27 2.00
N ASN A 318 9.38 12.99 3.30
CA ASN A 318 10.23 13.63 4.30
C ASN A 318 11.15 12.59 4.91
N VAL A 319 12.44 12.78 4.68
CA VAL A 319 13.50 11.84 5.08
C VAL A 319 14.44 12.46 6.13
N VAL A 320 14.15 13.70 6.55
CA VAL A 320 14.98 14.49 7.47
C VAL A 320 14.34 14.57 8.84
N ASP A 321 13.07 14.99 8.90
CA ASP A 321 12.33 15.05 10.16
C ASP A 321 11.94 13.66 10.64
N ASP A 322 11.59 13.54 11.90
CA ASP A 322 11.13 12.28 12.50
C ASP A 322 9.86 11.77 11.78
N CYS A 323 9.99 10.65 11.08
CA CYS A 323 8.92 10.08 10.27
C CYS A 323 7.71 9.58 11.11
N MET A 324 7.89 9.37 12.42
CA MET A 324 6.83 8.93 13.33
C MET A 324 6.09 10.12 13.96
N GLN A 325 6.58 11.35 13.78
CA GLN A 325 5.91 12.56 14.25
C GLN A 325 4.86 13.02 13.25
N TRP A 326 3.60 12.84 13.65
CA TRP A 326 2.43 13.14 12.82
C TRP A 326 2.32 14.61 12.44
N GLN A 327 2.97 15.51 13.18
CA GLN A 327 2.97 16.96 12.96
C GLN A 327 3.62 17.36 11.63
N HIS A 328 4.56 16.56 11.13
CA HIS A 328 5.22 16.81 9.85
C HIS A 328 4.37 16.37 8.65
N LEU A 329 3.30 15.61 8.87
CA LEU A 329 2.49 15.07 7.80
C LEU A 329 1.60 16.15 7.15
N PRO A 330 1.47 16.14 5.82
CA PRO A 330 0.59 17.06 5.12
C PRO A 330 -0.88 16.76 5.42
N LYS A 331 -1.66 17.81 5.67
CA LYS A 331 -3.13 17.74 5.63
C LYS A 331 -3.59 17.72 4.17
N ALA A 332 -3.99 16.53 3.70
CA ALA A 332 -4.44 16.31 2.32
C ALA A 332 -5.83 15.66 2.28
N ASN A 333 -6.49 15.67 1.13
CA ASN A 333 -7.71 14.92 0.88
C ASN A 333 -7.39 13.52 0.36
N PHE A 334 -6.26 13.36 -0.33
CA PHE A 334 -5.76 12.12 -0.86
C PHE A 334 -4.22 12.15 -0.83
N VAL A 335 -3.58 11.02 -0.56
CA VAL A 335 -2.12 10.87 -0.62
C VAL A 335 -1.86 9.75 -1.62
N SER A 336 -1.53 10.13 -2.85
CA SER A 336 -1.30 9.21 -3.97
C SER A 336 0.10 8.60 -3.93
N GLU A 337 1.04 9.24 -3.23
CA GLU A 337 2.34 8.66 -2.88
C GLU A 337 2.84 9.15 -1.52
N PHE A 338 3.47 8.25 -0.78
CA PHE A 338 4.36 8.62 0.31
C PHE A 338 5.29 7.45 0.62
N GLY A 339 6.49 7.72 1.13
CA GLY A 339 7.32 6.60 1.55
C GLY A 339 8.65 6.93 2.20
N PHE A 340 9.19 5.88 2.82
CA PHE A 340 10.52 5.80 3.37
C PHE A 340 11.22 4.51 2.92
N GLN A 341 12.54 4.53 2.69
CA GLN A 341 13.27 3.34 2.23
C GLN A 341 13.61 2.38 3.37
N SER A 342 13.76 1.10 3.03
CA SER A 342 14.50 0.11 3.83
C SER A 342 15.46 -0.67 2.95
N PHE A 343 16.35 -1.45 3.58
CA PHE A 343 17.08 -2.50 2.87
C PHE A 343 16.21 -3.75 2.63
N PRO A 344 16.57 -4.59 1.63
CA PRO A 344 15.97 -5.92 1.46
C PRO A 344 16.45 -6.89 2.55
N SER A 345 15.76 -8.01 2.69
CA SER A 345 16.14 -9.08 3.62
C SER A 345 17.44 -9.77 3.20
N ALA A 346 18.12 -10.38 4.17
CA ALA A 346 19.24 -11.27 3.89
C ALA A 346 18.83 -12.42 2.95
N SER A 347 17.62 -12.98 3.11
CA SER A 347 17.13 -14.03 2.23
C SER A 347 17.02 -13.58 0.76
N ALA A 348 16.57 -12.36 0.49
CA ALA A 348 16.51 -11.85 -0.88
C ALA A 348 17.91 -11.52 -1.43
N LEU A 349 18.85 -11.11 -0.58
CA LEU A 349 20.23 -10.83 -0.98
C LEU A 349 20.97 -12.10 -1.40
N LEU A 350 20.75 -13.23 -0.72
CA LEU A 350 21.35 -14.51 -1.08
C LEU A 350 21.09 -14.93 -2.54
N ASP A 351 19.99 -14.49 -3.15
CA ASP A 351 19.66 -14.77 -4.56
C ASP A 351 20.55 -14.00 -5.56
N VAL A 352 21.27 -12.95 -5.12
CA VAL A 352 21.96 -11.99 -6.00
C VAL A 352 23.37 -11.61 -5.55
N THR A 353 23.94 -12.35 -4.60
CA THR A 353 25.27 -12.12 -4.01
C THR A 353 26.09 -13.41 -4.00
N ASP A 354 27.41 -13.29 -4.05
CA ASP A 354 28.34 -14.41 -3.89
C ASP A 354 29.01 -14.41 -2.50
N ALA A 355 29.74 -15.47 -2.16
CA ALA A 355 30.44 -15.60 -0.87
C ALA A 355 31.39 -14.43 -0.57
N SER A 356 31.98 -13.79 -1.59
CA SER A 356 32.84 -12.62 -1.41
C SER A 356 32.10 -11.38 -0.90
N ASP A 357 30.81 -11.23 -1.20
CA ASP A 357 30.00 -10.12 -0.69
C ASP A 357 29.70 -10.31 0.80
N TRP A 358 29.62 -11.56 1.27
CA TRP A 358 29.43 -11.93 2.67
C TRP A 358 30.74 -12.08 3.47
N ALA A 359 31.90 -11.88 2.84
CA ALA A 359 33.20 -12.07 3.48
C ALA A 359 33.49 -11.07 4.62
N SER A 360 32.84 -9.90 4.61
CA SER A 360 32.92 -8.89 5.67
C SER A 360 31.74 -7.93 5.59
N THR A 361 31.42 -7.24 6.70
CA THR A 361 30.43 -6.15 6.70
C THR A 361 30.73 -5.10 5.63
N ALA A 362 32.00 -4.70 5.49
CA ALA A 362 32.42 -3.73 4.48
C ALA A 362 32.21 -4.22 3.03
N ALA A 363 32.31 -5.52 2.77
CA ALA A 363 32.02 -6.07 1.44
C ALA A 363 30.53 -5.98 1.12
N MET A 364 29.67 -6.37 2.06
CA MET A 364 28.22 -6.28 1.90
C MET A 364 27.76 -4.81 1.78
N GLU A 365 28.32 -3.91 2.58
CA GLU A 365 28.04 -2.47 2.49
C GLU A 365 28.40 -1.89 1.12
N ARG A 366 29.54 -2.31 0.52
CA ARG A 366 29.90 -1.91 -0.84
C ARG A 366 28.88 -2.42 -1.87
N PHE A 367 28.43 -3.67 -1.74
CA PHE A 367 27.38 -4.20 -2.61
C PHE A 367 26.07 -3.41 -2.48
N LEU A 368 25.62 -3.15 -1.25
CA LEU A 368 24.42 -2.36 -0.99
C LEU A 368 24.53 -0.92 -1.49
N ALA A 369 25.70 -0.30 -1.34
CA ALA A 369 25.97 1.04 -1.87
C ALA A 369 25.89 1.07 -3.40
N TYR A 370 26.40 0.03 -4.09
CA TYR A 370 26.25 -0.11 -5.53
C TYR A 370 24.78 -0.26 -5.97
N ARG A 371 23.97 -0.98 -5.18
CA ARG A 371 22.54 -1.22 -5.44
C ARG A 371 21.65 -0.02 -5.10
N GLN A 372 22.10 0.90 -4.24
CA GLN A 372 21.33 2.08 -3.83
C GLN A 372 21.16 3.06 -5.01
N ARG A 373 19.91 3.39 -5.34
CA ARG A 373 19.57 4.32 -6.45
C ARG A 373 18.92 5.62 -5.99
N SER A 374 18.66 5.77 -4.69
CA SER A 374 18.27 7.06 -4.11
C SER A 374 19.51 7.85 -3.69
N PRO A 375 19.65 9.12 -4.11
CA PRO A 375 20.69 10.02 -3.60
C PRO A 375 20.69 10.06 -2.06
N ASN A 376 21.85 9.84 -1.45
CA ASN A 376 22.03 9.74 0.01
C ASN A 376 21.09 8.75 0.72
N GLY A 377 20.56 7.75 0.00
CA GLY A 377 19.53 6.84 0.52
C GLY A 377 19.95 6.10 1.78
N THR A 378 21.15 5.51 1.80
CA THR A 378 21.67 4.80 2.99
C THR A 378 21.77 5.71 4.20
N ALA A 379 22.34 6.91 4.05
CA ALA A 379 22.44 7.87 5.16
C ALA A 379 21.07 8.27 5.71
N ARG A 380 20.07 8.46 4.82
CA ARG A 380 18.68 8.78 5.19
C ARG A 380 17.99 7.63 5.93
N ILE A 381 18.22 6.38 5.49
CA ILE A 381 17.74 5.17 6.19
C ILE A 381 18.26 5.16 7.62
N LEU A 382 19.59 5.28 7.78
CA LEU A 382 20.24 5.18 9.09
C LEU A 382 19.92 6.37 10.00
N HIS A 383 19.72 7.56 9.44
CA HIS A 383 19.29 8.74 10.17
C HIS A 383 17.96 8.49 10.92
N GLN A 384 16.94 7.95 10.23
CA GLN A 384 15.67 7.62 10.89
C GLN A 384 15.81 6.45 11.86
N VAL A 385 16.56 5.39 11.50
CA VAL A 385 16.82 4.27 12.42
C VAL A 385 17.39 4.79 13.73
N ASN A 386 18.35 5.71 13.67
CA ASN A 386 18.97 6.30 14.85
C ASN A 386 18.01 7.14 15.70
N MET A 387 16.86 7.58 15.19
CA MET A 387 15.87 8.29 16.01
C MET A 387 15.14 7.34 16.94
N HIS A 388 14.81 6.12 16.49
CA HIS A 388 13.90 5.23 17.22
C HIS A 388 14.47 3.89 17.65
N PHE A 389 15.49 3.37 16.99
CA PHE A 389 16.06 2.05 17.24
C PHE A 389 17.57 2.12 17.52
N HIS A 390 18.09 1.09 18.17
CA HIS A 390 19.53 0.86 18.21
C HIS A 390 19.94 0.22 16.88
N GLN A 391 21.04 0.69 16.30
CA GLN A 391 21.69 -0.07 15.25
C GLN A 391 22.39 -1.28 15.88
N PRO A 392 22.17 -2.51 15.36
CA PRO A 392 22.90 -3.68 15.83
C PRO A 392 24.40 -3.47 15.67
N VAL A 393 25.17 -3.73 16.72
CA VAL A 393 26.64 -3.76 16.67
C VAL A 393 27.06 -5.21 16.45
N LYS A 394 28.06 -5.44 15.59
CA LYS A 394 28.55 -6.80 15.36
C LYS A 394 29.25 -7.31 16.62
N ASP A 395 28.75 -8.40 17.18
CA ASP A 395 29.43 -9.12 18.26
C ASP A 395 30.61 -9.94 17.72
N VAL A 396 31.55 -10.29 18.61
CA VAL A 396 32.68 -11.17 18.30
C VAL A 396 32.17 -12.53 17.81
N ASP A 397 31.10 -13.03 18.44
CA ASP A 397 30.53 -14.35 18.15
C ASP A 397 29.57 -14.37 16.95
N ASP A 398 29.00 -13.22 16.56
CA ASP A 398 28.10 -13.12 15.41
C ASP A 398 28.88 -13.31 14.09
N SER A 399 28.38 -14.18 13.21
CA SER A 399 28.84 -14.22 11.82
C SER A 399 28.48 -12.91 11.09
N VAL A 400 29.15 -12.64 9.96
CA VAL A 400 28.81 -11.49 9.11
C VAL A 400 27.35 -11.55 8.67
N GLN A 401 26.87 -12.75 8.32
CA GLN A 401 25.50 -12.93 7.85
C GLN A 401 24.46 -12.67 8.95
N GLU A 402 24.69 -13.14 10.18
CA GLU A 402 23.78 -12.89 11.31
C GLU A 402 23.73 -11.40 11.66
N HIS A 403 24.89 -10.76 11.76
CA HIS A 403 24.97 -9.32 12.01
C HIS A 403 24.24 -8.51 10.93
N MET A 404 24.51 -8.80 9.65
CA MET A 404 23.83 -8.13 8.54
C MET A 404 22.33 -8.41 8.55
N THR A 405 21.89 -9.63 8.88
CA THR A 405 20.46 -9.96 8.98
C THR A 405 19.77 -9.09 10.03
N LYS A 406 20.35 -8.94 11.23
CA LYS A 406 19.82 -8.05 12.29
C LYS A 406 19.79 -6.60 11.81
N TRP A 407 20.88 -6.10 11.23
CA TRP A 407 20.99 -4.71 10.77
C TRP A 407 19.99 -4.36 9.67
N LEU A 408 19.88 -5.21 8.64
CA LEU A 408 18.90 -5.07 7.57
C LEU A 408 17.47 -5.08 8.12
N HIS A 409 17.17 -6.00 9.03
CA HIS A 409 15.84 -6.15 9.61
C HIS A 409 15.39 -4.91 10.40
N VAL A 410 16.26 -4.30 11.22
CA VAL A 410 15.95 -3.06 11.95
C VAL A 410 15.58 -1.92 11.00
N THR A 411 16.21 -1.84 9.81
CA THR A 411 15.81 -0.84 8.80
C THR A 411 14.40 -1.07 8.26
N GLN A 412 13.97 -2.33 8.15
CA GLN A 412 12.61 -2.68 7.75
C GLN A 412 11.59 -2.37 8.85
N LEU A 413 11.96 -2.54 10.13
CA LEU A 413 11.10 -2.17 11.26
C LEU A 413 10.91 -0.65 11.34
N GLN A 414 11.99 0.13 11.17
CA GLN A 414 11.90 1.60 11.08
C GLN A 414 10.99 2.04 9.95
N GLN A 415 11.16 1.47 8.75
CA GLN A 415 10.27 1.75 7.62
C GLN A 415 8.81 1.45 7.98
N ALA A 416 8.54 0.28 8.53
CA ALA A 416 7.18 -0.12 8.88
C ALA A 416 6.54 0.82 9.93
N ALA A 417 7.31 1.26 10.93
CA ALA A 417 6.86 2.21 11.94
C ALA A 417 6.52 3.59 11.34
N CYS A 418 7.34 4.11 10.41
CA CYS A 418 7.04 5.36 9.69
C CYS A 418 5.69 5.28 8.96
N TYR A 419 5.44 4.18 8.23
CA TYR A 419 4.21 4.03 7.45
C TYR A 419 3.00 3.83 8.37
N ALA A 420 3.15 3.09 9.46
CA ALA A 420 2.08 2.93 10.44
C ALA A 420 1.65 4.29 11.02
N ALA A 421 2.60 5.15 11.40
CA ALA A 421 2.32 6.49 11.92
C ALA A 421 1.60 7.36 10.86
N ALA A 422 2.08 7.33 9.62
CA ALA A 422 1.49 8.09 8.51
C ALA A 422 0.06 7.65 8.17
N ILE A 423 -0.14 6.34 7.95
CA ILE A 423 -1.45 5.75 7.65
C ILE A 423 -2.44 6.04 8.78
N SER A 424 -2.04 5.82 10.03
CA SER A 424 -2.93 6.01 11.19
C SER A 424 -3.36 7.47 11.32
N THR A 425 -2.43 8.41 11.13
CA THR A 425 -2.73 9.85 11.19
C THR A 425 -3.70 10.27 10.09
N TRP A 426 -3.41 9.91 8.84
CA TRP A 426 -4.26 10.31 7.71
C TRP A 426 -5.64 9.67 7.77
N ARG A 427 -5.75 8.42 8.25
CA ARG A 427 -7.05 7.81 8.52
C ARG A 427 -7.82 8.60 9.58
N ARG A 428 -7.18 9.03 10.67
CA ARG A 428 -7.82 9.88 11.70
C ARG A 428 -8.25 11.24 11.14
N TRP A 429 -7.49 11.84 10.23
CA TRP A 429 -7.81 13.12 9.60
C TRP A 429 -8.83 13.05 8.45
N HIS A 430 -9.45 11.89 8.23
CA HIS A 430 -10.38 11.68 7.12
C HIS A 430 -9.77 11.94 5.74
N VAL A 431 -8.49 11.57 5.55
CA VAL A 431 -7.92 11.48 4.21
C VAL A 431 -8.60 10.32 3.50
N MET A 432 -9.14 10.59 2.31
CA MET A 432 -9.98 9.66 1.55
C MET A 432 -9.18 8.78 0.58
N GLY A 433 -7.86 8.94 0.53
CA GLY A 433 -6.97 8.02 -0.18
C GLY A 433 -5.58 7.99 0.40
N ILE A 434 -5.03 6.80 0.61
CA ILE A 434 -3.70 6.58 1.17
C ILE A 434 -3.04 5.45 0.36
N LEU A 435 -2.25 5.84 -0.64
CA LEU A 435 -1.52 4.93 -1.52
C LEU A 435 -0.02 5.12 -1.28
N TYR A 436 0.62 4.14 -0.65
CA TYR A 436 2.04 4.28 -0.34
C TYR A 436 2.94 3.96 -1.53
N TRP A 437 4.08 4.62 -1.61
CA TRP A 437 5.19 4.27 -2.48
C TRP A 437 6.11 3.33 -1.71
N GLN A 438 6.40 2.12 -2.15
CA GLN A 438 5.75 1.39 -3.26
C GLN A 438 5.41 -0.05 -2.84
N LEU A 439 4.55 -0.73 -3.61
CA LEU A 439 4.12 -2.08 -3.28
C LEU A 439 5.28 -3.09 -3.39
N ASN A 440 5.83 -3.22 -4.59
CA ASN A 440 6.74 -4.29 -4.99
C ASN A 440 8.09 -3.75 -5.52
N ASP A 441 9.10 -4.60 -5.51
CA ASP A 441 10.38 -4.32 -6.17
C ASP A 441 10.46 -4.86 -7.60
N VAL A 442 11.26 -4.17 -8.42
CA VAL A 442 11.66 -4.61 -9.77
C VAL A 442 12.89 -5.54 -9.74
N TRP A 443 13.73 -5.40 -8.71
CA TRP A 443 14.96 -6.19 -8.48
C TRP A 443 15.36 -6.15 -7.00
N VAL A 444 16.32 -6.96 -6.57
CA VAL A 444 16.81 -6.93 -5.19
C VAL A 444 17.69 -5.69 -4.96
N GLY A 445 17.26 -4.80 -4.07
CA GLY A 445 18.00 -3.60 -3.67
C GLY A 445 17.25 -2.77 -2.61
N PRO A 446 17.88 -1.72 -2.06
CA PRO A 446 17.21 -0.80 -1.14
C PRO A 446 16.11 -0.02 -1.86
N SER A 447 14.92 0.01 -1.27
CA SER A 447 13.75 0.64 -1.90
C SER A 447 12.66 0.95 -0.87
N TRP A 448 11.59 1.55 -1.35
CA TRP A 448 10.37 1.82 -0.59
C TRP A 448 9.38 0.65 -0.59
N SER A 449 9.76 -0.50 -1.16
CA SER A 449 8.85 -1.63 -1.32
C SER A 449 8.42 -2.21 0.02
N SER A 450 7.18 -2.72 0.06
CA SER A 450 6.70 -3.60 1.13
C SER A 450 6.86 -5.09 0.79
N ILE A 451 6.96 -5.42 -0.50
CA ILE A 451 7.14 -6.78 -1.02
C ILE A 451 8.41 -6.80 -1.87
N GLU A 452 9.34 -7.67 -1.49
CA GLU A 452 10.65 -7.81 -2.12
C GLU A 452 10.54 -8.45 -3.51
N ALA A 453 11.62 -8.39 -4.31
CA ALA A 453 11.59 -8.85 -5.69
C ALA A 453 11.28 -10.35 -5.84
N ASN A 454 11.62 -11.18 -4.84
CA ASN A 454 11.28 -12.61 -4.80
C ASN A 454 9.85 -12.88 -4.29
N GLY A 455 9.10 -11.85 -3.89
CA GLY A 455 7.74 -11.94 -3.36
C GLY A 455 7.65 -11.96 -1.83
N ARG A 456 8.78 -11.97 -1.11
CA ARG A 456 8.78 -11.97 0.36
C ARG A 456 8.18 -10.67 0.91
N TRP A 457 7.31 -10.78 1.91
CA TRP A 457 6.80 -9.62 2.63
C TRP A 457 7.86 -9.06 3.59
N LYS A 458 8.14 -7.76 3.50
CA LYS A 458 8.81 -7.03 4.59
C LYS A 458 7.83 -6.83 5.75
N PRO A 459 8.33 -6.58 6.99
CA PRO A 459 7.52 -6.14 8.13
C PRO A 459 6.51 -5.03 7.78
N LEU A 460 6.88 -4.11 6.88
CA LEU A 460 5.99 -3.07 6.37
C LEU A 460 4.65 -3.62 5.89
N HIS A 461 4.61 -4.71 5.12
CA HIS A 461 3.35 -5.19 4.54
C HIS A 461 2.38 -5.71 5.62
N ALA A 462 2.89 -6.44 6.60
CA ALA A 462 2.08 -6.95 7.71
C ALA A 462 1.64 -5.83 8.68
N ILE A 463 2.50 -4.85 8.92
CA ILE A 463 2.15 -3.66 9.71
C ILE A 463 1.12 -2.79 8.98
N ALA A 464 1.24 -2.62 7.66
CA ALA A 464 0.27 -1.90 6.83
C ALA A 464 -1.08 -2.61 6.80
N MET A 465 -1.11 -3.95 6.75
CA MET A 465 -2.34 -4.75 6.87
C MET A 465 -3.12 -4.38 8.13
N ARG A 466 -2.47 -4.40 9.30
CA ARG A 466 -3.11 -3.96 10.56
C ARG A 466 -3.48 -2.48 10.50
N ALA A 467 -2.63 -1.64 9.91
CA ALA A 467 -2.89 -0.22 9.82
C ALA A 467 -4.12 0.14 8.96
N PHE A 468 -4.46 -0.72 7.99
CA PHE A 468 -5.61 -0.61 7.08
C PHE A 468 -6.84 -1.43 7.50
N GLU A 469 -6.84 -2.06 8.68
CA GLU A 469 -8.00 -2.75 9.23
C GLU A 469 -9.27 -1.89 9.14
N PRO A 470 -10.43 -2.45 8.74
CA PRO A 470 -11.66 -1.69 8.55
C PRO A 470 -12.09 -0.88 9.77
N VAL A 471 -11.88 -1.43 10.97
CA VAL A 471 -12.16 -0.80 12.26
C VAL A 471 -10.90 -0.88 13.11
N ARG A 472 -10.44 0.25 13.66
CA ARG A 472 -9.29 0.26 14.58
C ARG A 472 -9.27 1.49 15.48
N THR A 473 -8.41 1.46 16.49
CA THR A 473 -8.00 2.67 17.21
C THR A 473 -6.74 3.29 16.62
N VAL A 474 -6.57 4.57 16.91
CA VAL A 474 -5.36 5.35 16.65
C VAL A 474 -5.05 6.15 17.91
N THR A 475 -3.96 5.83 18.57
CA THR A 475 -3.45 6.60 19.70
C THR A 475 -2.44 7.63 19.22
N TYR A 476 -2.53 8.87 19.71
CA TYR A 476 -1.59 9.93 19.38
C TYR A 476 -1.41 10.90 20.54
N THR A 477 -0.25 11.56 20.59
CA THR A 477 0.02 12.61 21.57
C THR A 477 -0.03 13.98 20.90
N ASN A 478 -0.75 14.92 21.51
CA ASN A 478 -0.77 16.32 21.12
C ASN A 478 -0.34 17.18 22.31
N GLN A 479 0.83 17.79 22.22
CA GLN A 479 1.48 18.45 23.36
C GLN A 479 1.65 17.46 24.53
N SER A 480 1.03 17.71 25.68
CA SER A 480 1.04 16.78 26.81
C SER A 480 -0.13 15.81 26.82
N MET A 481 -1.12 15.96 25.95
CA MET A 481 -2.33 15.13 25.97
C MET A 481 -2.17 13.88 25.13
N VAL A 482 -2.49 12.72 25.70
CA VAL A 482 -2.66 11.46 24.98
C VAL A 482 -4.11 11.33 24.58
N HIS A 483 -4.35 11.01 23.32
CA HIS A 483 -5.68 10.80 22.74
C HIS A 483 -5.80 9.39 22.19
N VAL A 484 -6.97 8.79 22.35
CA VAL A 484 -7.37 7.55 21.66
C VAL A 484 -8.54 7.88 20.75
N ALA A 485 -8.31 7.75 19.44
CA ALA A 485 -9.33 7.92 18.42
C ALA A 485 -9.79 6.57 17.87
N VAL A 486 -11.02 6.52 17.37
CA VAL A 486 -11.51 5.40 16.56
C VAL A 486 -11.53 5.76 15.09
N VAL A 487 -11.39 4.73 14.25
CA VAL A 487 -11.58 4.80 12.81
C VAL A 487 -12.41 3.60 12.36
N ASP A 488 -13.51 3.86 11.66
CA ASP A 488 -14.40 2.88 11.02
C ASP A 488 -14.63 3.24 9.54
N ASP A 489 -14.03 2.46 8.63
CA ASP A 489 -14.19 2.60 7.19
C ASP A 489 -15.38 1.81 6.63
N ARG A 490 -16.11 1.05 7.46
CA ARG A 490 -17.24 0.26 6.98
C ARG A 490 -18.33 1.17 6.41
N ARG A 491 -19.17 0.61 5.54
CA ARG A 491 -20.32 1.33 4.99
C ARG A 491 -21.35 1.64 6.08
N ASP A 492 -22.07 2.74 5.92
CA ASP A 492 -23.05 3.22 6.89
C ASP A 492 -24.14 2.17 7.21
N ASP A 493 -24.52 1.36 6.22
CA ASP A 493 -25.56 0.32 6.35
C ASP A 493 -25.14 -0.90 7.19
N VAL A 494 -23.84 -1.07 7.47
CA VAL A 494 -23.31 -2.19 8.27
C VAL A 494 -22.56 -1.72 9.51
N ARG A 495 -22.51 -0.41 9.77
CA ARG A 495 -21.87 0.15 10.98
C ARG A 495 -22.66 -0.22 12.22
N ARG A 496 -21.91 -0.41 13.31
CA ARG A 496 -22.44 -0.65 14.66
C ARG A 496 -21.62 0.16 15.67
N PRO A 497 -22.21 0.50 16.83
CA PRO A 497 -21.46 1.09 17.93
C PRO A 497 -20.23 0.27 18.29
N LEU A 498 -19.13 0.96 18.59
CA LEU A 498 -17.85 0.37 18.97
C LEU A 498 -17.64 0.47 20.47
N VAL A 499 -17.05 -0.56 21.07
CA VAL A 499 -16.58 -0.55 22.45
C VAL A 499 -15.06 -0.55 22.45
N VAL A 500 -14.44 0.48 23.01
CA VAL A 500 -12.98 0.60 23.10
C VAL A 500 -12.55 0.39 24.54
N SER A 501 -11.55 -0.43 24.79
CA SER A 501 -10.97 -0.59 26.13
C SER A 501 -9.46 -0.37 26.11
N GLY A 502 -8.94 0.29 27.13
CA GLY A 502 -7.54 0.61 27.27
C GLY A 502 -6.95 0.14 28.61
N VAL A 503 -5.76 -0.44 28.56
CA VAL A 503 -4.97 -0.80 29.74
C VAL A 503 -3.52 -0.36 29.57
N LEU A 504 -2.89 0.08 30.66
CA LEU A 504 -1.47 0.35 30.69
C LEU A 504 -0.73 -0.92 31.13
N ARG A 505 0.32 -1.29 30.41
CA ARG A 505 1.12 -2.50 30.66
C ARG A 505 2.57 -2.17 30.94
N ALA A 506 3.15 -2.85 31.92
CA ALA A 506 4.58 -2.74 32.23
C ALA A 506 5.45 -3.51 31.23
N LEU A 507 6.60 -2.95 30.90
CA LEU A 507 7.72 -3.60 30.21
C LEU A 507 8.80 -3.97 31.25
N PRO A 508 9.56 -5.06 31.04
CA PRO A 508 9.45 -5.97 29.91
C PRO A 508 8.35 -7.03 30.05
N ARG A 509 7.70 -7.20 31.21
CA ARG A 509 6.85 -8.37 31.51
C ARG A 509 5.48 -8.41 30.83
N GLY A 510 4.95 -7.27 30.39
CA GLY A 510 3.65 -7.16 29.72
C GLY A 510 2.42 -7.18 30.65
N ASN A 511 2.60 -7.24 31.97
CA ASN A 511 1.49 -7.28 32.94
C ASN A 511 0.72 -5.95 33.00
N VAL A 512 -0.60 -6.02 33.18
CA VAL A 512 -1.45 -4.84 33.36
C VAL A 512 -1.12 -4.16 34.70
N VAL A 513 -0.92 -2.84 34.67
CA VAL A 513 -0.66 -2.01 35.87
C VAL A 513 -1.78 -1.04 36.20
N LYS A 514 -2.58 -0.63 35.20
CA LYS A 514 -3.69 0.31 35.34
C LYS A 514 -4.71 0.01 34.25
N THR A 515 -5.98 -0.15 34.63
CA THR A 515 -7.08 -0.06 33.68
C THR A 515 -7.31 1.42 33.37
N VAL A 516 -7.20 1.80 32.10
CA VAL A 516 -7.37 3.20 31.68
C VAL A 516 -8.85 3.52 31.51
N GLY A 517 -9.62 2.61 30.89
CA GLY A 517 -11.06 2.75 30.81
C GLY A 517 -11.71 1.90 29.72
N THR A 518 -13.02 2.05 29.63
CA THR A 518 -13.86 1.54 28.54
C THR A 518 -14.70 2.70 28.02
N TRP A 519 -14.72 2.88 26.71
CA TRP A 519 -15.38 3.98 26.01
C TRP A 519 -16.23 3.44 24.87
N HIS A 520 -17.19 4.24 24.44
CA HIS A 520 -18.10 3.88 23.35
C HIS A 520 -18.04 4.93 22.25
N SER A 521 -18.07 4.49 20.99
CA SER A 521 -18.26 5.40 19.85
C SER A 521 -19.44 4.97 19.00
N ASN A 522 -20.32 5.94 18.72
CA ASN A 522 -21.34 5.82 17.67
C ASN A 522 -20.90 6.49 16.37
N GLU A 523 -19.86 7.33 16.43
CA GLU A 523 -19.31 8.03 15.28
C GLU A 523 -18.23 7.17 14.61
N PRO A 524 -18.13 7.21 13.26
CA PRO A 524 -17.15 6.42 12.54
C PRO A 524 -15.72 6.89 12.77
N ARG A 525 -15.52 8.15 13.18
CA ARG A 525 -14.22 8.69 13.55
C ARG A 525 -14.36 9.75 14.63
N GLY A 526 -13.38 9.79 15.52
CA GLY A 526 -13.31 10.79 16.58
C GLY A 526 -12.53 10.28 17.78
N ASP A 527 -12.15 11.20 18.65
CA ASP A 527 -11.53 10.86 19.93
C ASP A 527 -12.60 10.29 20.86
N VAL A 528 -12.33 9.11 21.43
CA VAL A 528 -13.18 8.47 22.45
C VAL A 528 -12.66 8.72 23.86
N TRP A 529 -11.39 9.10 23.99
CA TRP A 529 -10.73 9.35 25.25
C TRP A 529 -9.50 10.24 25.08
N HIS A 530 -9.21 11.05 26.11
CA HIS A 530 -7.95 11.77 26.24
C HIS A 530 -7.59 12.00 27.71
N GLU A 531 -6.30 12.04 28.04
CA GLU A 531 -5.77 12.34 29.38
C GLU A 531 -4.38 13.00 29.23
N ASP A 532 -3.98 13.82 30.19
CA ASP A 532 -2.60 14.33 30.23
C ASP A 532 -1.63 13.15 30.43
N LEU A 533 -0.49 13.17 29.74
CA LEU A 533 0.51 12.11 29.80
C LEU A 533 1.01 11.88 31.23
N ALA A 534 1.21 12.95 32.02
CA ALA A 534 1.62 12.80 33.41
C ALA A 534 0.53 12.13 34.26
N ASP A 535 -0.74 12.39 33.96
CA ASP A 535 -1.88 11.81 34.66
C ASP A 535 -2.13 10.35 34.29
N LEU A 536 -1.89 9.99 33.03
CA LEU A 536 -1.91 8.60 32.58
C LEU A 536 -0.97 7.72 33.42
N PHE A 537 0.21 8.22 33.77
CA PHE A 537 1.22 7.53 34.57
C PHE A 537 1.13 7.80 36.08
N ARG A 538 0.28 8.73 36.53
CA ARG A 538 0.17 9.12 37.94
C ARG A 538 -0.27 7.92 38.79
N ASN A 539 0.37 7.77 39.95
CA ASN A 539 0.13 6.66 40.91
C ASN A 539 0.34 5.26 40.31
N THR A 540 1.19 5.14 39.29
CA THR A 540 1.61 3.85 38.72
C THR A 540 3.11 3.64 38.95
N SER A 541 3.58 2.40 38.83
CA SER A 541 5.03 2.10 38.77
C SER A 541 5.63 2.36 37.37
N CYS A 542 4.89 3.05 36.49
CA CYS A 542 5.20 3.19 35.08
C CYS A 542 5.73 4.57 34.71
N HIS A 543 6.56 4.59 33.68
CA HIS A 543 7.04 5.77 32.98
C HIS A 543 6.90 5.56 31.46
N PRO A 544 7.02 6.63 30.65
CA PRO A 544 7.01 6.53 29.19
C PRO A 544 8.01 5.52 28.60
N THR A 545 9.11 5.25 29.30
CA THR A 545 10.16 4.29 28.90
C THR A 545 9.92 2.88 29.42
N THR A 546 9.04 2.68 30.41
CA THR A 546 8.87 1.38 31.07
C THR A 546 7.50 0.76 30.83
N CYS A 547 6.59 1.43 30.13
CA CYS A 547 5.24 0.94 29.90
C CYS A 547 4.69 1.31 28.52
N MET A 548 3.66 0.57 28.10
CA MET A 548 2.94 0.77 26.84
C MET A 548 1.43 0.82 27.09
N LEU A 549 0.71 1.58 26.27
CA LEU A 549 -0.75 1.56 26.25
C LEU A 549 -1.22 0.46 25.30
N ASP A 550 -2.10 -0.41 25.78
CA ASP A 550 -2.74 -1.49 25.02
C ASP A 550 -4.23 -1.17 24.88
N VAL A 551 -4.65 -0.86 23.66
CA VAL A 551 -6.03 -0.46 23.33
C VAL A 551 -6.65 -1.49 22.39
N ALA A 552 -7.88 -1.92 22.68
CA ALA A 552 -8.62 -2.88 21.87
C ALA A 552 -10.02 -2.37 21.53
N VAL A 553 -10.52 -2.74 20.34
CA VAL A 553 -11.89 -2.44 19.88
C VAL A 553 -12.72 -3.72 19.81
N ASP A 554 -13.92 -3.68 20.38
CA ASP A 554 -14.87 -4.79 20.52
C ASP A 554 -14.21 -6.03 21.18
N GLY A 555 -13.37 -5.79 22.19
CA GLY A 555 -12.55 -6.83 22.85
C GLY A 555 -11.28 -7.18 22.06
N ARG A 556 -10.62 -8.30 22.39
CA ARG A 556 -9.35 -8.70 21.73
C ARG A 556 -9.53 -9.19 20.26
N GLY A 557 -10.72 -9.08 19.68
CA GLY A 557 -11.10 -9.80 18.45
C GLY A 557 -11.33 -8.97 17.19
N SER A 558 -11.41 -7.63 17.24
CA SER A 558 -11.64 -6.81 16.02
C SER A 558 -10.41 -6.00 15.60
N SER A 559 -9.72 -5.35 16.55
CA SER A 559 -8.45 -4.65 16.33
C SER A 559 -7.80 -4.34 17.68
N ARG A 560 -6.46 -4.33 17.73
CA ARG A 560 -5.68 -4.02 18.93
C ARG A 560 -4.42 -3.24 18.58
N GLU A 561 -4.15 -2.20 19.35
CA GLU A 561 -3.02 -1.29 19.16
C GLU A 561 -2.18 -1.22 20.43
N PHE A 562 -0.86 -1.34 20.27
CA PHE A 562 0.11 -1.04 21.31
C PHE A 562 0.80 0.28 21.00
N THR A 563 0.76 1.21 21.95
CA THR A 563 1.38 2.52 21.82
C THR A 563 2.51 2.70 22.83
N PHE A 564 3.65 3.13 22.33
CA PHE A 564 4.86 3.40 23.09
C PHE A 564 5.08 4.90 23.17
N PHE A 565 5.44 5.42 24.35
CA PHE A 565 5.59 6.85 24.60
C PHE A 565 7.05 7.31 24.61
N ALA A 566 7.97 6.43 24.23
CA ALA A 566 9.37 6.71 24.03
C ALA A 566 9.88 5.96 22.79
N PRO A 567 10.95 6.45 22.14
CA PRO A 567 11.68 5.70 21.13
C PRO A 567 11.97 4.26 21.56
N PHE A 568 11.86 3.27 20.67
CA PHE A 568 12.07 1.86 21.01
C PHE A 568 13.43 1.60 21.66
N LYS A 569 14.48 2.34 21.26
CA LYS A 569 15.82 2.31 21.86
C LYS A 569 15.88 2.80 23.32
N ASN A 570 14.90 3.61 23.75
CA ASN A 570 14.84 4.15 25.11
C ASN A 570 13.89 3.33 26.00
N LEU A 571 13.21 2.32 25.46
CA LEU A 571 12.34 1.45 26.24
C LEU A 571 13.18 0.54 27.12
N LEU A 572 12.67 0.23 28.32
CA LEU A 572 13.21 -0.82 29.18
C LEU A 572 12.88 -2.20 28.58
N LEU A 573 13.66 -2.56 27.58
CA LEU A 573 13.72 -3.87 26.96
C LEU A 573 14.99 -4.54 27.48
N GLU A 574 14.86 -5.66 28.19
CA GLU A 574 16.03 -6.45 28.56
C GLU A 574 16.64 -7.05 27.27
N PRO A 575 17.90 -6.74 26.88
CA PRO A 575 18.49 -7.26 25.65
C PRO A 575 18.52 -8.80 25.66
N GLY A 576 18.14 -9.42 24.54
CA GLY A 576 18.06 -10.88 24.40
C GLY A 576 16.98 -11.56 25.26
N SER A 577 16.11 -10.81 25.94
CA SER A 577 15.15 -11.37 26.91
C SER A 577 13.91 -12.02 26.28
N CYS A 578 13.85 -12.19 24.96
CA CYS A 578 12.66 -12.72 24.33
C CYS A 578 12.45 -14.18 24.68
N THR A 579 11.34 -14.45 25.35
CA THR A 579 10.90 -15.79 25.70
C THR A 579 9.93 -16.35 24.69
N LEU A 580 10.22 -16.13 23.41
CA LEU A 580 9.43 -16.67 22.30
C LEU A 580 9.57 -18.19 22.24
N ASP A 581 8.44 -18.86 21.99
CA ASP A 581 8.34 -20.22 21.48
C ASP A 581 7.47 -20.18 20.22
N ALA A 582 7.95 -20.78 19.13
CA ALA A 582 7.23 -20.85 17.87
C ALA A 582 7.25 -22.28 17.35
N ARG A 583 6.13 -22.80 16.84
CA ARG A 583 6.10 -24.16 16.30
C ARG A 583 5.12 -24.30 15.17
N ILE A 584 5.41 -25.22 14.27
CA ILE A 584 4.47 -25.62 13.21
C ILE A 584 3.41 -26.51 13.87
N ALA A 585 2.18 -26.00 13.96
CA ALA A 585 1.06 -26.70 14.58
C ALA A 585 0.34 -27.62 13.59
N SER A 586 0.17 -27.18 12.34
CA SER A 586 -0.39 -27.98 11.27
C SER A 586 0.15 -27.53 9.91
N GLN A 587 0.14 -28.44 8.93
CA GLN A 587 0.54 -28.12 7.55
C GLN A 587 -0.27 -28.94 6.56
N ASN A 588 -0.59 -28.31 5.43
CA ASN A 588 -1.16 -28.97 4.26
C ASN A 588 -0.50 -28.42 2.98
N ALA A 589 -1.03 -28.78 1.81
CA ALA A 589 -0.45 -28.41 0.52
C ALA A 589 -0.37 -26.89 0.26
N SER A 590 -1.26 -26.10 0.85
CA SER A 590 -1.44 -24.67 0.56
C SER A 590 -1.38 -23.76 1.79
N THR A 591 -1.30 -24.32 2.99
CA THR A 591 -1.31 -23.57 4.25
C THR A 591 -0.44 -24.24 5.30
N VAL A 592 0.34 -23.43 6.01
CA VAL A 592 1.09 -23.83 7.22
C VAL A 592 0.60 -22.98 8.39
N GLU A 593 0.21 -23.62 9.47
CA GLU A 593 -0.15 -22.96 10.72
C GLU A 593 1.05 -22.96 11.66
N VAL A 594 1.45 -21.77 12.07
CA VAL A 594 2.47 -21.53 13.09
C VAL A 594 1.78 -21.02 14.35
N VAL A 595 2.09 -21.61 15.48
CA VAL A 595 1.68 -21.11 16.80
C VAL A 595 2.88 -20.45 17.44
N VAL A 596 2.71 -19.21 17.89
CA VAL A 596 3.74 -18.44 18.59
C VAL A 596 3.20 -17.99 19.95
N GLU A 597 4.00 -18.16 20.99
CA GLU A 597 3.71 -17.68 22.34
C GLU A 597 4.95 -17.02 22.95
N THR A 598 4.75 -16.20 23.98
CA THR A 598 5.83 -15.70 24.84
C THR A 598 5.47 -15.95 26.29
N SER A 599 6.43 -16.38 27.11
CA SER A 599 6.12 -16.88 28.46
C SER A 599 6.35 -15.86 29.59
N THR A 600 7.41 -15.05 29.54
CA THR A 600 7.76 -14.15 30.66
C THR A 600 7.85 -12.68 30.28
N THR A 601 8.24 -12.37 29.04
CA THR A 601 8.41 -11.00 28.55
C THR A 601 7.51 -10.70 27.36
N ALA A 602 7.09 -9.46 27.23
CA ALA A 602 6.53 -8.93 26.01
C ALA A 602 7.58 -9.01 24.90
N ALA A 603 7.22 -9.56 23.74
CA ALA A 603 8.07 -9.63 22.57
C ALA A 603 7.59 -8.60 21.54
N LEU A 604 8.47 -7.66 21.15
CA LEU A 604 8.11 -6.61 20.21
C LEU A 604 8.53 -6.99 18.79
N PHE A 605 7.70 -6.64 17.80
CA PHE A 605 7.98 -6.91 16.37
C PHE A 605 8.33 -8.37 16.06
N VAL A 606 7.58 -9.30 16.65
CA VAL A 606 7.73 -10.74 16.44
C VAL A 606 7.63 -11.05 14.94
N THR A 607 8.75 -11.41 14.35
CA THR A 607 8.89 -11.67 12.91
C THR A 607 9.13 -13.16 12.69
N ILE A 608 8.25 -13.80 11.92
CA ILE A 608 8.25 -15.23 11.66
C ILE A 608 8.74 -15.48 10.24
N ALA A 609 9.59 -16.50 10.07
CA ALA A 609 9.99 -17.04 8.77
C ALA A 609 9.86 -18.58 8.78
N LEU A 610 9.48 -19.13 7.63
CA LEU A 610 9.41 -20.58 7.39
C LEU A 610 10.50 -20.97 6.42
N TRP A 611 11.14 -22.11 6.68
CA TRP A 611 12.31 -22.56 5.93
C TRP A 611 12.13 -24.00 5.46
N ARG A 612 12.66 -24.27 4.27
CA ARG A 612 12.91 -25.62 3.74
C ARG A 612 14.35 -25.66 3.26
N GLY A 613 15.17 -26.45 3.94
CA GLY A 613 16.62 -26.39 3.77
C GLY A 613 17.15 -24.98 4.01
N PRO A 614 18.04 -24.45 3.14
CA PRO A 614 18.61 -23.11 3.28
C PRO A 614 17.68 -22.00 2.74
N ARG A 615 16.49 -22.32 2.21
CA ARG A 615 15.62 -21.35 1.56
C ARG A 615 14.43 -20.97 2.43
N GLU A 616 14.17 -19.67 2.53
CA GLU A 616 12.95 -19.13 3.12
C GLU A 616 11.78 -19.39 2.16
N ILE A 617 10.66 -19.89 2.70
CA ILE A 617 9.42 -20.07 1.96
C ILE A 617 8.73 -18.72 1.84
N VAL A 618 8.52 -18.31 0.59
CA VAL A 618 7.80 -17.09 0.26
C VAL A 618 6.31 -17.36 0.16
N GLY A 619 5.51 -16.45 0.70
CA GLY A 619 4.06 -16.55 0.67
C GLY A 619 3.38 -15.38 1.36
N LYS A 620 2.07 -15.49 1.47
CA LYS A 620 1.20 -14.55 2.18
C LYS A 620 1.06 -14.98 3.64
N TRP A 621 1.26 -14.03 4.55
CA TRP A 621 1.01 -14.24 5.97
C TRP A 621 -0.37 -13.69 6.37
N SER A 622 -1.05 -14.40 7.28
CA SER A 622 -2.24 -13.86 7.97
C SER A 622 -1.88 -12.81 9.02
N ASP A 623 -0.65 -12.85 9.57
CA ASP A 623 -0.05 -11.79 10.36
C ASP A 623 1.46 -11.97 10.49
N ASN A 624 2.22 -10.90 10.71
CA ASN A 624 3.67 -10.94 10.97
C ASN A 624 4.16 -9.60 11.57
N ALA A 625 5.35 -9.54 12.15
CA ALA A 625 5.92 -8.35 12.77
C ALA A 625 4.99 -7.71 13.82
N PHE A 626 4.33 -8.51 14.64
CA PHE A 626 3.35 -8.06 15.66
C PHE A 626 3.98 -7.96 17.06
N HIS A 627 3.34 -7.24 17.97
CA HIS A 627 3.69 -7.30 19.39
C HIS A 627 2.92 -8.42 20.07
N LEU A 628 3.56 -9.08 21.04
CA LEU A 628 2.98 -10.18 21.80
C LEU A 628 3.28 -9.99 23.29
N VAL A 629 2.28 -10.14 24.15
CA VAL A 629 2.47 -10.16 25.61
C VAL A 629 2.13 -11.54 26.18
N PRO A 630 2.68 -11.95 27.34
CA PRO A 630 2.40 -13.29 27.89
C PRO A 630 0.91 -13.60 28.09
N ASP A 631 0.12 -12.59 28.47
CA ASP A 631 -1.33 -12.70 28.64
C ASP A 631 -2.10 -13.04 27.33
N ASP A 632 -1.45 -12.97 26.17
CA ASP A 632 -2.06 -13.34 24.88
C ASP A 632 -2.13 -14.85 24.69
N GLY A 633 -1.32 -15.61 25.43
CA GLY A 633 -1.19 -17.04 25.24
C GLY A 633 -0.69 -17.38 23.83
N ARG A 634 -1.35 -18.34 23.18
CA ARG A 634 -0.99 -18.84 21.86
C ARG A 634 -1.60 -17.99 20.77
N ARG A 635 -0.74 -17.36 19.96
CA ARG A 635 -1.16 -16.70 18.71
C ARG A 635 -1.00 -17.68 17.54
N HIS A 636 -2.10 -17.87 16.81
CA HIS A 636 -2.12 -18.69 15.60
C HIS A 636 -1.89 -17.80 14.38
N VAL A 637 -0.92 -18.17 13.55
CA VAL A 637 -0.55 -17.45 12.34
C VAL A 637 -0.44 -18.43 11.18
N TYR A 638 -1.15 -18.15 10.11
CA TYR A 638 -1.17 -18.92 8.88
C TYR A 638 -0.26 -18.32 7.81
N MET A 639 0.55 -19.16 7.17
CA MET A 639 1.29 -18.88 5.94
C MET A 639 0.62 -19.60 4.77
N HIS A 640 0.43 -18.89 3.67
CA HIS A 640 0.00 -19.41 2.37
C HIS A 640 1.16 -19.28 1.37
N PRO A 641 1.92 -20.36 1.13
CA PRO A 641 3.06 -20.35 0.22
C PRO A 641 2.66 -20.02 -1.22
N THR A 642 3.56 -19.37 -1.97
CA THR A 642 3.35 -19.09 -3.41
C THR A 642 3.34 -20.35 -4.28
N HIS A 643 3.99 -21.42 -3.80
CA HIS A 643 4.07 -22.72 -4.47
C HIS A 643 3.55 -23.83 -3.54
N SER A 644 2.90 -24.83 -4.13
CA SER A 644 2.39 -25.98 -3.39
C SER A 644 3.52 -26.71 -2.67
N LEU A 645 3.32 -27.03 -1.40
CA LEU A 645 4.30 -27.78 -0.61
C LEU A 645 4.35 -29.28 -0.96
N ARG A 646 3.46 -29.79 -1.84
CA ARG A 646 3.43 -31.18 -2.31
C ARG A 646 4.55 -31.49 -3.30
N GLY A 647 5.26 -32.60 -3.09
CA GLY A 647 6.12 -33.22 -4.11
C GLY A 647 7.51 -32.62 -4.29
N GLU A 648 7.84 -31.55 -3.56
CA GLU A 648 9.22 -31.09 -3.42
C GLU A 648 9.90 -32.00 -2.38
N GLY A 649 10.93 -32.75 -2.83
CA GLY A 649 11.74 -33.73 -2.07
C GLY A 649 11.37 -34.02 -0.61
N ALA A 650 10.96 -35.25 -0.32
CA ALA A 650 10.59 -35.74 1.01
C ALA A 650 11.73 -35.74 2.06
N GLU A 651 12.88 -35.10 1.80
CA GLU A 651 14.10 -35.22 2.61
C GLU A 651 14.34 -34.04 3.58
N GLU A 652 13.67 -32.89 3.44
CA GLU A 652 13.88 -31.74 4.35
C GLU A 652 12.58 -31.29 5.04
N ALA A 653 12.52 -31.48 6.36
CA ALA A 653 11.42 -31.02 7.20
C ALA A 653 11.31 -29.48 7.21
N LEU A 654 10.08 -28.97 7.30
CA LEU A 654 9.87 -27.54 7.48
C LEU A 654 10.38 -27.10 8.85
N ARG A 655 11.04 -25.94 8.87
CA ARG A 655 11.52 -25.29 10.08
C ARG A 655 10.90 -23.92 10.20
N VAL A 656 10.62 -23.49 11.43
CA VAL A 656 10.16 -22.14 11.70
C VAL A 656 11.21 -21.41 12.52
N THR A 657 11.41 -20.13 12.21
CA THR A 657 12.17 -19.20 13.03
C THR A 657 11.26 -18.03 13.39
N ALA A 658 11.46 -17.49 14.58
CA ALA A 658 10.76 -16.32 15.08
C ALA A 658 11.77 -15.48 15.85
N THR A 659 11.80 -14.19 15.55
CA THR A 659 12.67 -13.22 16.22
C THR A 659 11.86 -12.07 16.75
N CYS A 660 12.42 -11.33 17.71
CA CYS A 660 11.84 -10.08 18.22
C CYS A 660 12.87 -8.95 18.19
N LEU A 661 12.43 -7.73 18.47
CA LEU A 661 13.31 -6.57 18.56
C LEU A 661 14.42 -6.76 19.61
N GLN A 662 14.10 -7.33 20.78
CA GLN A 662 15.07 -7.45 21.88
C GLN A 662 16.26 -8.36 21.54
N GLU A 663 16.08 -9.34 20.66
CA GLU A 663 17.16 -10.20 20.15
C GLU A 663 18.07 -9.46 19.16
N THR A 664 17.61 -8.36 18.56
CA THR A 664 18.49 -7.50 17.73
C THR A 664 19.44 -6.64 18.58
N LEU A 665 19.19 -6.54 19.89
CA LEU A 665 19.98 -5.75 20.84
C LEU A 665 21.10 -6.54 21.53
N ALA A 666 21.20 -7.85 21.28
CA ALA A 666 22.15 -8.73 21.94
C ALA A 666 22.75 -9.78 20.96
N PRO A 667 23.91 -10.37 21.30
CA PRO A 667 24.34 -11.62 20.70
C PRO A 667 23.37 -12.73 21.11
N THR A 668 22.50 -13.14 20.20
CA THR A 668 21.57 -14.25 20.42
C THR A 668 21.48 -15.08 19.16
N THR A 669 21.56 -16.40 19.31
CA THR A 669 21.30 -17.37 18.25
C THR A 669 19.84 -17.29 17.84
N VAL A 670 19.58 -17.25 16.54
CA VAL A 670 18.20 -17.33 16.02
C VAL A 670 17.62 -18.66 16.46
N LYS A 671 16.50 -18.61 17.19
CA LYS A 671 15.81 -19.82 17.64
C LYS A 671 15.14 -20.48 16.44
N VAL A 672 15.40 -21.79 16.28
CA VAL A 672 14.85 -22.63 15.22
C VAL A 672 14.02 -23.71 15.86
N TRP A 673 12.80 -23.89 15.38
CA TRP A 673 11.90 -24.93 15.84
C TRP A 673 11.44 -25.82 14.69
N THR A 674 11.23 -27.10 14.99
CA THR A 674 10.77 -28.13 14.06
C THR A 674 9.33 -28.54 14.39
N THR A 675 8.73 -29.40 13.57
CA THR A 675 7.40 -29.96 13.82
C THR A 675 7.34 -30.70 15.16
N ALA A 676 6.23 -30.56 15.89
CA ALA A 676 6.05 -30.99 17.27
C ALA A 676 6.49 -32.43 17.56
N ALA A 677 7.72 -32.58 18.07
CA ALA A 677 8.21 -33.49 19.10
C ALA A 677 9.73 -33.66 18.92
N ASP A 678 10.51 -32.62 19.21
CA ASP A 678 11.88 -32.81 19.70
C ASP A 678 12.35 -31.51 20.34
N THR A 679 12.39 -31.53 21.67
CA THR A 679 13.24 -30.64 22.45
C THR A 679 14.69 -30.91 22.07
N THR A 680 15.44 -29.82 21.85
CA THR A 680 16.90 -29.72 21.77
C THR A 680 17.60 -30.42 20.58
N SER A 681 18.00 -29.62 19.59
CA SER A 681 19.35 -29.74 19.00
C SER A 681 19.86 -28.35 18.62
N GLU A 682 20.85 -27.87 19.37
CA GLU A 682 21.76 -26.82 18.92
C GLU A 682 22.46 -27.31 17.64
N LEU A 683 22.38 -26.54 16.55
CA LEU A 683 23.17 -26.77 15.34
C LEU A 683 24.31 -25.75 15.33
N SER A 684 25.52 -26.29 15.50
CA SER A 684 26.83 -25.66 15.35
C SER A 684 27.12 -25.20 13.93
#